data_AF-A0A1Y5DPJ3-F1
#
_entry.id   AF-A0A1Y5DPJ3-F1
#
_cell.length_a   1.000
_cell.length_b   1.000
_cell.length_c   1.000
_cell.angle_alpha   90.00
_cell.angle_beta   90.00
_cell.angle_gamma   90.00
#
_symmetry.space_group_name_H-M   'P 1'
#
loop_
_entity.id
_entity.type
_entity.pdbx_description
1 polymer ?
#
loop_
_entity_poly.entity_id
_entity_poly.type
_entity_poly.pdbx_seq_one_letter_code
_entity_poly.pdbx_strand_id
1 'polypeptide(L)'
;MISKFSQAGHHYQLLIGLLLIVCMPLCVNAELINLAEKRSYSLLIQPSDPYPDTGKLLTDGRQGTEPLECGEKMCAPGWVGFDHGQPVVMLDLENTHQIDSISMSFLSLPKAGINPPSEVQLESSFDGLQWTQRGKLNLDKGKMQFELSDLAWRTRYLRLTIEREQWSFLDELRVIGDSSFVDNQHELLKPTLVVTSNLSGNDERQLRLANMLDGMGVTYEIIDVEQLNDIEFFKYQLLIFASSSTTSLTISLAQEQSLVTAINGGTNVLWVGGGIWGSFKSTVLADIFGIRYVKQGSNEENGVHYAEYRNLIGDLDRVPVEHETMWVVEAVKAEVDSWYLDSNGRQKNIPFITRMSGDETRGAATYISLPLLDRWKISESYFTYSRAEILARAIRLLMTDGLVGKHSAENASDATLLLRLEDYTPAGFYMQHDSRLWLARMNKLLALTDKYQIPLNIGIVPIYNHPYLDESHDWAEQSPSIIKLKIMAQAAFEKGGSLIVHGYDHQNGDSIDDFSGDDWETYDEDSKLFLSLRDQQIITDAAYDEIEKQWRLKPVIWETPHYISNSDTFLAARKSGFKYFTESDTKLFPNWNGYLNHANGLMLNIPETGAYFQSSVNELKEKTLVKQLHILPRIVRMNAPFLVFYHNNSESMYDALNNFLITSTEFDLWKPNLESFARFWEKRKAVEISATIDKKAKQLHAVVNNAFDNFTLAIQLPAGSSPISVFIDGTITKVKQRQLAENWQLYPVLTGGSHEIIVSYQ
;
A
#
# COMPACT_ATOMS: atom_id res chain seq x y z
N MET A 1 -44.77 70.11 -0.05
CA MET A 1 -44.10 70.57 -1.28
C MET A 1 -44.38 69.52 -2.35
N ILE A 2 -45.48 69.63 -3.11
CA ILE A 2 -45.60 70.25 -4.46
C ILE A 2 -44.81 69.39 -5.49
N SER A 3 -45.31 68.81 -6.59
CA SER A 3 -46.60 68.82 -7.32
C SER A 3 -46.59 67.89 -8.56
N LYS A 4 -47.71 67.20 -8.83
CA LYS A 4 -48.52 67.10 -10.08
C LYS A 4 -48.00 66.61 -11.47
N PHE A 5 -48.99 66.05 -12.22
CA PHE A 5 -49.19 65.84 -13.68
C PHE A 5 -48.48 64.62 -14.31
N SER A 6 -49.11 63.60 -14.94
CA SER A 6 -50.21 63.38 -15.93
C SER A 6 -49.82 63.49 -17.42
N GLN A 7 -50.34 62.51 -18.20
CA GLN A 7 -50.46 62.40 -19.68
C GLN A 7 -49.19 62.02 -20.48
N ALA A 8 -49.21 61.28 -21.60
CA ALA A 8 -50.27 60.78 -22.48
C ALA A 8 -49.84 59.44 -23.14
N GLY A 9 -50.78 58.68 -23.71
CA GLY A 9 -50.49 57.48 -24.49
C GLY A 9 -50.18 57.74 -25.96
N HIS A 10 -49.69 56.71 -26.67
CA HIS A 10 -50.19 56.27 -27.98
C HIS A 10 -49.51 54.96 -28.43
N HIS A 11 -50.31 54.18 -29.16
CA HIS A 11 -50.06 52.88 -29.76
C HIS A 11 -48.80 52.77 -30.61
N TYR A 12 -48.14 51.60 -30.59
CA TYR A 12 -47.76 50.86 -31.81
C TYR A 12 -47.63 49.36 -31.48
N GLN A 13 -48.33 48.54 -32.27
CA GLN A 13 -48.15 47.09 -32.33
C GLN A 13 -46.73 46.77 -32.79
N LEU A 14 -46.03 45.84 -32.11
CA LEU A 14 -44.96 45.07 -32.74
C LEU A 14 -44.99 43.63 -32.21
N LEU A 15 -45.10 42.68 -33.14
CA LEU A 15 -44.96 41.25 -32.94
C LEU A 15 -43.72 40.94 -32.08
N ILE A 16 -43.91 40.29 -30.93
CA ILE A 16 -42.85 39.51 -30.29
C ILE A 16 -43.03 38.07 -30.77
N GLY A 17 -42.24 37.70 -31.77
CA GLY A 17 -41.99 36.31 -32.12
C GLY A 17 -41.25 35.64 -30.97
N LEU A 18 -41.92 34.69 -30.35
CA LEU A 18 -41.44 33.83 -29.27
C LEU A 18 -40.34 32.91 -29.84
N LEU A 19 -39.06 33.30 -29.75
CA LEU A 19 -37.94 32.39 -30.06
C LEU A 19 -37.64 31.55 -28.81
N LEU A 20 -38.42 30.48 -28.65
CA LEU A 20 -38.15 29.41 -27.69
C LEU A 20 -36.97 28.58 -28.23
N ILE A 21 -35.75 28.91 -27.82
CA ILE A 21 -34.59 28.03 -28.03
C ILE A 21 -34.76 26.87 -27.06
N VAL A 22 -35.40 25.81 -27.54
CA VAL A 22 -35.34 24.49 -26.91
C VAL A 22 -33.93 23.96 -27.18
N CYS A 23 -33.04 24.05 -26.19
CA CYS A 23 -31.81 23.25 -26.16
C CYS A 23 -32.22 21.78 -26.03
N MET A 24 -32.55 21.14 -27.14
CA MET A 24 -32.48 19.68 -27.20
C MET A 24 -31.00 19.31 -27.19
N PRO A 25 -30.55 18.41 -26.31
CA PRO A 25 -29.22 17.82 -26.46
C PRO A 25 -29.19 17.16 -27.84
N LEU A 26 -28.38 17.70 -28.73
CA LEU A 26 -28.00 16.99 -29.95
C LEU A 26 -27.33 15.71 -29.49
N CYS A 27 -28.05 14.59 -29.54
CA CYS A 27 -27.42 13.28 -29.56
C CYS A 27 -26.63 13.23 -30.85
N VAL A 28 -25.36 13.63 -30.78
CA VAL A 28 -24.39 13.31 -31.82
C VAL A 28 -24.27 11.79 -31.75
N ASN A 29 -24.81 11.09 -32.76
CA ASN A 29 -24.55 9.67 -32.89
C ASN A 29 -23.04 9.51 -33.08
N ALA A 30 -22.39 8.87 -32.12
CA ALA A 30 -21.01 8.44 -32.20
C ALA A 30 -20.79 7.69 -33.53
N GLU A 31 -19.85 8.16 -34.34
CA GLU A 31 -19.47 7.46 -35.56
C GLU A 31 -18.44 6.39 -35.20
N LEU A 32 -18.86 5.13 -35.32
CA LEU A 32 -17.99 3.97 -35.17
C LEU A 32 -17.05 3.87 -36.39
N ILE A 33 -15.74 3.95 -36.15
CA ILE A 33 -14.70 3.88 -37.19
C ILE A 33 -13.70 2.76 -36.89
N ASN A 34 -12.89 2.40 -37.89
CA ASN A 34 -11.71 1.55 -37.66
C ASN A 34 -10.57 2.38 -37.03
N LEU A 35 -10.45 2.30 -35.70
CA LEU A 35 -9.45 2.98 -34.89
C LEU A 35 -8.02 2.50 -35.19
N ALA A 36 -7.86 1.28 -35.70
CA ALA A 36 -6.57 0.73 -36.09
C ALA A 36 -6.06 1.29 -37.42
N GLU A 37 -6.92 1.87 -38.26
CA GLU A 37 -6.52 2.32 -39.59
C GLU A 37 -5.38 3.35 -39.52
N LYS A 38 -4.30 3.08 -40.25
CA LYS A 38 -3.03 3.83 -40.33
C LYS A 38 -2.25 3.92 -39.01
N ARG A 39 -2.62 3.17 -37.98
CA ARG A 39 -1.88 3.10 -36.72
C ARG A 39 -0.65 2.21 -36.85
N SER A 40 0.42 2.61 -36.16
CA SER A 40 1.61 1.79 -36.07
C SER A 40 1.38 0.60 -35.16
N TYR A 41 1.96 -0.53 -35.52
CA TYR A 41 2.04 -1.69 -34.66
C TYR A 41 3.44 -2.28 -34.72
N SER A 42 3.78 -3.09 -33.72
CA SER A 42 5.05 -3.82 -33.68
C SER A 42 4.82 -5.31 -33.62
N LEU A 43 5.78 -6.06 -34.16
CA LEU A 43 5.78 -7.52 -34.17
C LEU A 43 6.92 -8.03 -33.32
N LEU A 44 6.63 -8.98 -32.43
CA LEU A 44 7.67 -9.63 -31.62
C LEU A 44 8.61 -10.49 -32.47
N ILE A 45 8.09 -11.09 -33.54
CA ILE A 45 8.85 -11.84 -34.54
C ILE A 45 8.69 -11.18 -35.91
N GLN A 46 9.75 -11.15 -36.71
CA GLN A 46 9.68 -10.57 -38.05
C GLN A 46 8.90 -11.48 -39.01
N PRO A 47 8.12 -10.93 -39.95
CA PRO A 47 7.50 -11.71 -41.01
C PRO A 47 8.52 -12.47 -41.86
N SER A 48 8.11 -13.62 -42.39
CA SER A 48 8.98 -14.51 -43.16
C SER A 48 9.07 -14.09 -44.62
N ASP A 49 10.27 -14.16 -45.21
CA ASP A 49 10.45 -13.99 -46.65
C ASP A 49 9.65 -15.05 -47.44
N PRO A 50 9.05 -14.72 -48.59
CA PRO A 50 9.10 -13.45 -49.32
C PRO A 50 8.00 -12.42 -48.92
N TYR A 51 7.41 -12.49 -47.72
CA TYR A 51 6.26 -11.67 -47.29
C TYR A 51 6.60 -10.68 -46.16
N PRO A 52 7.51 -9.72 -46.40
CA PRO A 52 7.91 -8.78 -45.36
C PRO A 52 6.79 -7.78 -45.03
N ASP A 53 6.75 -7.35 -43.77
CA ASP A 53 6.03 -6.15 -43.35
C ASP A 53 6.97 -5.23 -42.56
N THR A 54 6.81 -3.92 -42.76
CA THR A 54 7.49 -2.85 -42.03
C THR A 54 6.65 -2.31 -40.85
N GLY A 55 5.58 -3.04 -40.47
CA GLY A 55 4.67 -2.68 -39.38
C GLY A 55 3.51 -1.79 -39.83
N LYS A 56 3.03 -1.94 -41.06
CA LYS A 56 1.94 -1.12 -41.60
C LYS A 56 0.87 -1.87 -42.38
N LEU A 57 1.14 -3.08 -42.87
CA LEU A 57 0.18 -3.78 -43.75
C LEU A 57 -1.07 -4.24 -42.99
N LEU A 58 -0.94 -4.64 -41.72
CA LEU A 58 -2.10 -5.07 -40.93
C LEU A 58 -3.05 -3.93 -40.53
N THR A 59 -2.73 -2.68 -40.83
CA THR A 59 -3.51 -1.52 -40.42
C THR A 59 -3.72 -0.53 -41.55
N ASP A 60 -3.41 -0.87 -42.80
CA ASP A 60 -3.48 0.09 -43.90
C ASP A 60 -4.88 0.26 -44.50
N GLY A 61 -5.87 -0.47 -43.99
CA GLY A 61 -7.26 -0.45 -44.45
C GLY A 61 -7.48 -1.30 -45.72
N ARG A 62 -6.49 -2.09 -46.15
CA ARG A 62 -6.57 -2.90 -47.38
C ARG A 62 -6.61 -4.37 -47.02
N GLN A 63 -7.70 -5.01 -47.42
CA GLN A 63 -7.80 -6.46 -47.31
C GLN A 63 -6.92 -7.17 -48.34
N GLY A 64 -6.30 -8.26 -47.90
CA GLY A 64 -5.61 -9.22 -48.72
C GLY A 64 -6.54 -9.82 -49.77
N THR A 65 -6.07 -9.90 -51.01
CA THR A 65 -6.86 -10.41 -52.14
C THR A 65 -6.38 -11.79 -52.57
N GLU A 66 -7.32 -12.62 -53.03
CA GLU A 66 -7.00 -13.83 -53.80
C GLU A 66 -7.06 -13.54 -55.32
N PRO A 67 -6.24 -14.22 -56.13
CA PRO A 67 -5.22 -15.21 -55.75
C PRO A 67 -3.90 -14.57 -55.27
N LEU A 68 -3.05 -15.33 -54.56
CA LEU A 68 -1.68 -14.93 -54.15
C LEU A 68 -0.72 -14.64 -55.35
N GLU A 69 -1.23 -14.67 -56.58
CA GLU A 69 -0.43 -14.65 -57.81
C GLU A 69 -0.15 -13.20 -58.27
N CYS A 70 1.12 -12.81 -58.20
CA CYS A 70 1.67 -11.65 -58.89
C CYS A 70 2.84 -12.12 -59.81
N GLY A 71 2.56 -13.06 -60.72
CA GLY A 71 3.56 -13.67 -61.59
C GLY A 71 4.35 -14.81 -60.92
N GLU A 72 5.65 -14.93 -61.19
CA GLU A 72 6.54 -15.98 -60.63
C GLU A 72 6.86 -15.80 -59.13
N LYS A 73 6.36 -14.74 -58.47
CA LYS A 73 6.52 -14.49 -57.03
C LYS A 73 5.16 -14.42 -56.36
N MET A 74 5.01 -15.16 -55.26
CA MET A 74 3.86 -15.00 -54.37
C MET A 74 4.05 -13.72 -53.56
N CYS A 75 3.34 -12.64 -53.92
CA CYS A 75 3.44 -11.36 -53.24
C CYS A 75 2.14 -10.54 -53.35
N ALA A 76 0.98 -11.19 -53.21
CA ALA A 76 -0.28 -10.46 -53.18
C ALA A 76 -0.23 -9.37 -52.08
N PRO A 77 -0.48 -8.10 -52.44
CA PRO A 77 -0.43 -7.00 -51.48
C PRO A 77 -1.50 -7.21 -50.39
N GLY A 78 -1.13 -6.95 -49.13
CA GLY A 78 -2.02 -6.99 -47.96
C GLY A 78 -1.77 -8.14 -46.97
N TRP A 79 -1.10 -9.22 -47.39
CA TRP A 79 -0.85 -10.36 -46.48
C TRP A 79 0.51 -10.29 -45.78
N VAL A 80 0.53 -10.57 -44.47
CA VAL A 80 1.76 -10.72 -43.67
C VAL A 80 1.94 -12.19 -43.27
N GLY A 81 3.02 -12.81 -43.72
CA GLY A 81 3.24 -14.27 -43.61
C GLY A 81 4.24 -14.66 -42.52
N PHE A 82 3.95 -15.74 -41.80
CA PHE A 82 4.81 -16.31 -40.76
C PHE A 82 4.95 -17.83 -40.94
N ASP A 83 6.19 -18.31 -41.05
CA ASP A 83 6.53 -19.73 -41.18
C ASP A 83 7.20 -20.33 -39.93
N HIS A 84 7.73 -19.50 -39.04
CA HIS A 84 8.30 -19.88 -37.74
C HIS A 84 7.80 -18.96 -36.61
N GLY A 85 7.99 -19.40 -35.38
CA GLY A 85 7.60 -18.65 -34.18
C GLY A 85 6.08 -18.44 -34.01
N GLN A 86 5.76 -17.74 -32.93
CA GLN A 86 4.41 -17.33 -32.55
C GLN A 86 4.26 -15.82 -32.80
N PRO A 87 3.45 -15.41 -33.80
CA PRO A 87 3.25 -13.98 -34.07
C PRO A 87 2.55 -13.29 -32.89
N VAL A 88 3.10 -12.15 -32.47
CA VAL A 88 2.50 -11.26 -31.49
C VAL A 88 2.41 -9.87 -32.09
N VAL A 89 1.19 -9.38 -32.29
CA VAL A 89 0.89 -8.05 -32.84
C VAL A 89 0.61 -7.11 -31.67
N MET A 90 1.42 -6.07 -31.50
CA MET A 90 1.21 -5.02 -30.50
C MET A 90 0.80 -3.72 -31.19
N LEU A 91 -0.47 -3.35 -31.06
CA LEU A 91 -1.07 -2.15 -31.66
C LEU A 91 -1.17 -1.04 -30.63
N ASP A 92 -0.71 0.17 -30.98
CA ASP A 92 -0.98 1.40 -30.24
C ASP A 92 -2.02 2.23 -30.99
N LEU A 93 -3.19 2.45 -30.37
CA LEU A 93 -4.25 3.31 -30.91
C LEU A 93 -3.94 4.81 -30.71
N GLU A 94 -2.81 5.13 -30.09
CA GLU A 94 -2.31 6.45 -29.66
C GLU A 94 -3.09 7.07 -28.50
N ASN A 95 -4.41 6.85 -28.45
CA ASN A 95 -5.29 7.31 -27.37
C ASN A 95 -6.14 6.16 -26.82
N THR A 96 -6.74 6.37 -25.66
CA THR A 96 -7.72 5.42 -25.12
C THR A 96 -9.05 5.57 -25.88
N HIS A 97 -9.59 4.45 -26.33
CA HIS A 97 -10.86 4.37 -27.04
C HIS A 97 -11.81 3.37 -26.38
N GLN A 98 -13.11 3.62 -26.45
CA GLN A 98 -14.11 2.58 -26.23
C GLN A 98 -14.13 1.68 -27.47
N ILE A 99 -13.94 0.38 -27.26
CA ILE A 99 -13.86 -0.61 -28.34
C ILE A 99 -15.17 -1.36 -28.41
N ASP A 100 -15.79 -1.39 -29.58
CA ASP A 100 -17.04 -2.10 -29.88
C ASP A 100 -16.79 -3.46 -30.51
N SER A 101 -15.82 -3.55 -31.43
CA SER A 101 -15.40 -4.83 -32.00
C SER A 101 -13.93 -4.87 -32.42
N ILE A 102 -13.37 -6.08 -32.43
CA ILE A 102 -12.02 -6.35 -32.96
C ILE A 102 -12.13 -7.50 -33.93
N SER A 103 -11.53 -7.37 -35.12
CA SER A 103 -11.49 -8.44 -36.10
C SER A 103 -10.17 -8.47 -36.85
N MET A 104 -9.76 -9.64 -37.33
CA MET A 104 -8.73 -9.76 -38.36
C MET A 104 -8.94 -11.01 -39.20
N SER A 105 -8.39 -10.95 -40.41
CA SER A 105 -8.55 -11.99 -41.43
C SER A 105 -7.32 -12.87 -41.51
N PHE A 106 -7.55 -14.11 -41.93
CA PHE A 106 -6.53 -15.14 -42.12
C PHE A 106 -6.72 -15.82 -43.46
N LEU A 107 -5.60 -16.06 -44.16
CA LEU A 107 -5.65 -16.86 -45.37
C LEU A 107 -5.78 -18.35 -45.03
N SER A 108 -6.59 -19.07 -45.79
CA SER A 108 -6.69 -20.52 -45.71
C SER A 108 -6.47 -21.12 -47.09
N LEU A 109 -5.26 -21.63 -47.31
CA LEU A 109 -4.90 -22.36 -48.53
C LEU A 109 -4.21 -23.68 -48.14
N PRO A 110 -4.96 -24.70 -47.65
CA PRO A 110 -4.36 -25.91 -47.10
C PRO A 110 -3.48 -26.66 -48.08
N LYS A 111 -3.76 -26.56 -49.39
CA LYS A 111 -2.92 -27.14 -50.46
C LYS A 111 -1.50 -26.56 -50.51
N ALA A 112 -1.31 -25.34 -50.01
CA ALA A 112 -0.03 -24.67 -49.89
C ALA A 112 0.55 -24.73 -48.45
N GLY A 113 -0.06 -25.51 -47.55
CA GLY A 113 0.34 -25.57 -46.13
C GLY A 113 -0.03 -24.32 -45.33
N ILE A 114 -0.93 -23.48 -45.86
CA ILE A 114 -1.41 -22.27 -45.18
C ILE A 114 -2.71 -22.61 -44.50
N ASN A 115 -2.73 -22.57 -43.17
CA ASN A 115 -3.92 -22.84 -42.37
C ASN A 115 -4.22 -21.64 -41.46
N PRO A 116 -5.50 -21.39 -41.15
CA PRO A 116 -5.85 -20.43 -40.11
C PRO A 116 -5.22 -20.87 -38.78
N PRO A 117 -4.91 -19.91 -37.88
CA PRO A 117 -4.37 -20.24 -36.57
C PRO A 117 -5.35 -21.07 -35.75
N SER A 118 -4.84 -21.83 -34.78
CA SER A 118 -5.69 -22.62 -33.88
C SER A 118 -6.34 -21.75 -32.80
N GLU A 119 -5.62 -20.73 -32.32
CA GLU A 119 -6.08 -19.81 -31.29
C GLU A 119 -5.59 -18.38 -31.55
N VAL A 120 -6.41 -17.39 -31.17
CA VAL A 120 -5.99 -16.00 -31.00
C VAL A 120 -6.27 -15.59 -29.56
N GLN A 121 -5.23 -15.21 -28.82
CA GLN A 121 -5.35 -14.61 -27.50
C GLN A 121 -5.33 -13.09 -27.62
N LEU A 122 -6.30 -12.43 -27.00
CA LEU A 122 -6.44 -10.98 -26.99
C LEU A 122 -6.19 -10.43 -25.59
N GLU A 123 -5.33 -9.42 -25.53
CA GLU A 123 -5.00 -8.68 -24.33
C GLU A 123 -5.04 -7.18 -24.60
N SER A 124 -5.21 -6.39 -23.54
CA SER A 124 -5.37 -4.95 -23.65
C SER A 124 -4.59 -4.21 -22.57
N SER A 125 -4.18 -2.98 -22.84
CA SER A 125 -3.48 -2.16 -21.88
C SER A 125 -3.81 -0.67 -22.05
N PHE A 126 -3.72 0.10 -20.96
CA PHE A 126 -3.78 1.56 -21.01
C PHE A 126 -2.38 2.19 -21.13
N ASP A 127 -1.33 1.50 -20.69
CA ASP A 127 0.03 2.02 -20.55
C ASP A 127 1.08 1.29 -21.41
N GLY A 128 0.70 0.16 -22.03
CA GLY A 128 1.57 -0.71 -22.82
C GLY A 128 2.48 -1.60 -21.96
N LEU A 129 2.40 -1.50 -20.64
CA LEU A 129 3.24 -2.23 -19.68
C LEU A 129 2.45 -3.32 -18.98
N GLN A 130 1.26 -2.99 -18.48
CA GLN A 130 0.36 -3.91 -17.77
C GLN A 130 -0.76 -4.36 -18.68
N TRP A 131 -0.90 -5.68 -18.86
CA TRP A 131 -1.79 -6.27 -19.84
C TRP A 131 -2.91 -7.07 -19.17
N THR A 132 -4.15 -6.73 -19.47
CA THR A 132 -5.34 -7.48 -19.06
C THR A 132 -5.72 -8.46 -20.16
N GLN A 133 -5.81 -9.76 -19.84
CA GLN A 133 -6.35 -10.75 -20.77
C GLN A 133 -7.85 -10.54 -20.96
N ARG A 134 -8.29 -10.37 -22.21
CA ARG A 134 -9.68 -10.08 -22.57
C ARG A 134 -10.41 -11.29 -23.14
N GLY A 135 -9.66 -12.24 -23.70
CA GLY A 135 -10.23 -13.50 -24.18
C GLY A 135 -9.23 -14.36 -24.94
N LYS A 136 -9.67 -15.59 -25.23
CA LYS A 136 -9.04 -16.54 -26.13
C LYS A 136 -10.10 -17.07 -27.07
N LEU A 137 -9.79 -17.15 -28.35
CA LEU A 137 -10.70 -17.66 -29.38
C LEU A 137 -10.05 -18.83 -30.10
N ASN A 138 -10.69 -19.99 -30.02
CA ASN A 138 -10.36 -21.12 -30.87
C ASN A 138 -11.00 -20.91 -32.24
N LEU A 139 -10.21 -21.01 -33.31
CA LEU A 139 -10.73 -20.94 -34.67
C LEU A 139 -10.97 -22.35 -35.20
N ASP A 140 -12.22 -22.61 -35.60
CA ASP A 140 -12.55 -23.84 -36.31
C ASP A 140 -11.82 -23.90 -37.66
N LYS A 141 -11.44 -25.10 -38.07
CA LYS A 141 -10.80 -25.33 -39.37
C LYS A 141 -11.68 -24.77 -40.49
N GLY A 142 -11.18 -23.75 -41.19
CA GLY A 142 -11.86 -23.09 -42.32
C GLY A 142 -12.46 -21.72 -42.01
N LYS A 143 -12.45 -21.26 -40.75
CA LYS A 143 -12.85 -19.88 -40.43
C LYS A 143 -11.69 -18.93 -40.78
N MET A 144 -11.90 -18.11 -41.81
CA MET A 144 -10.88 -17.19 -42.37
C MET A 144 -10.90 -15.78 -41.76
N GLN A 145 -11.75 -15.56 -40.76
CA GLN A 145 -11.82 -14.28 -40.06
C GLN A 145 -12.21 -14.54 -38.61
N PHE A 146 -11.57 -13.86 -37.68
CA PHE A 146 -12.07 -13.76 -36.32
C PHE A 146 -12.70 -12.39 -36.10
N GLU A 147 -13.76 -12.36 -35.30
CA GLU A 147 -14.42 -11.14 -34.88
C GLU A 147 -14.89 -11.33 -33.45
N LEU A 148 -14.61 -10.33 -32.62
CA LEU A 148 -15.16 -10.14 -31.29
C LEU A 148 -16.02 -8.88 -31.36
N SER A 149 -17.32 -9.03 -31.19
CA SER A 149 -18.28 -7.94 -31.13
C SER A 149 -18.79 -7.71 -29.72
N ASP A 150 -19.60 -6.68 -29.53
CA ASP A 150 -20.24 -6.32 -28.25
C ASP A 150 -19.21 -6.11 -27.15
N LEU A 151 -18.03 -5.65 -27.55
CA LEU A 151 -17.01 -5.19 -26.65
C LEU A 151 -17.51 -3.85 -26.09
N ALA A 152 -17.44 -3.68 -24.77
CA ALA A 152 -17.84 -2.44 -24.10
C ALA A 152 -16.73 -1.98 -23.14
N TRP A 153 -15.49 -2.30 -23.47
CA TRP A 153 -14.32 -2.01 -22.65
C TRP A 153 -13.40 -1.00 -23.34
N ARG A 154 -12.64 -0.25 -22.53
CA ARG A 154 -11.75 0.81 -23.00
C ARG A 154 -10.30 0.34 -23.06
N THR A 155 -9.53 0.83 -24.02
CA THR A 155 -8.09 0.55 -24.10
C THR A 155 -7.36 1.50 -25.06
N ARG A 156 -6.04 1.63 -24.89
CA ARG A 156 -5.14 2.27 -25.86
C ARG A 156 -4.33 1.24 -26.65
N TYR A 157 -3.87 0.19 -25.98
CA TYR A 157 -2.99 -0.81 -26.56
C TYR A 157 -3.70 -2.16 -26.66
N LEU A 158 -3.50 -2.83 -27.78
CA LEU A 158 -3.99 -4.20 -28.00
C LEU A 158 -2.81 -5.13 -28.30
N ARG A 159 -2.83 -6.31 -27.71
CA ARG A 159 -1.88 -7.38 -27.98
C ARG A 159 -2.63 -8.63 -28.43
N LEU A 160 -2.30 -9.08 -29.64
CA LEU A 160 -2.86 -10.30 -30.22
C LEU A 160 -1.76 -11.32 -30.36
N THR A 161 -1.91 -12.44 -29.67
CA THR A 161 -0.97 -13.57 -29.70
C THR A 161 -1.61 -14.69 -30.50
N ILE A 162 -0.94 -15.15 -31.56
CA ILE A 162 -1.54 -16.00 -32.59
C ILE A 162 -0.89 -17.38 -32.54
N GLU A 163 -1.64 -18.38 -32.09
CA GLU A 163 -1.19 -19.78 -32.01
C GLU A 163 -1.34 -20.50 -33.34
N ARG A 164 -0.28 -21.13 -33.82
CA ARG A 164 -0.25 -21.78 -35.14
C ARG A 164 0.61 -23.04 -35.18
N GLU A 165 0.30 -23.91 -36.14
CA GLU A 165 1.07 -25.14 -36.40
C GLU A 165 1.83 -25.10 -37.74
N GLN A 166 1.36 -24.31 -38.70
CA GLN A 166 1.91 -24.18 -40.06
C GLN A 166 1.81 -22.73 -40.51
N TRP A 167 2.19 -22.43 -41.76
CA TRP A 167 2.13 -21.07 -42.31
C TRP A 167 0.82 -20.37 -41.95
N SER A 168 0.95 -19.18 -41.39
CA SER A 168 -0.18 -18.30 -41.09
C SER A 168 0.04 -16.99 -41.81
N PHE A 169 -1.00 -16.52 -42.48
CA PHE A 169 -1.03 -15.24 -43.15
C PHE A 169 -2.11 -14.40 -42.53
N LEU A 170 -1.73 -13.21 -42.10
CA LEU A 170 -2.58 -12.26 -41.40
C LEU A 170 -2.92 -11.12 -42.33
N ASP A 171 -4.12 -10.59 -42.19
CA ASP A 171 -4.60 -9.42 -42.91
C ASP A 171 -5.50 -8.56 -42.02
N GLU A 172 -5.38 -7.26 -42.21
CA GLU A 172 -6.24 -6.17 -41.71
C GLU A 172 -6.81 -6.41 -40.30
N LEU A 173 -6.04 -6.00 -39.29
CA LEU A 173 -6.50 -5.85 -37.91
C LEU A 173 -7.40 -4.61 -37.81
N ARG A 174 -8.70 -4.86 -37.67
CA ARG A 174 -9.71 -3.82 -37.49
C ARG A 174 -10.10 -3.73 -36.04
N VAL A 175 -10.13 -2.51 -35.53
CA VAL A 175 -10.59 -2.19 -34.19
C VAL A 175 -11.69 -1.15 -34.35
N ILE A 176 -12.93 -1.59 -34.26
CA ILE A 176 -14.08 -0.69 -34.39
C ILE A 176 -14.40 -0.09 -33.04
N GLY A 177 -14.53 1.24 -33.00
CA GLY A 177 -14.93 1.97 -31.81
C GLY A 177 -15.30 3.41 -32.12
N ASP A 178 -15.73 4.12 -31.08
CA ASP A 178 -16.18 5.51 -31.19
C ASP A 178 -14.99 6.46 -31.43
N SER A 179 -14.96 7.08 -32.62
CA SER A 179 -13.95 8.07 -33.02
C SER A 179 -14.02 9.38 -32.23
N SER A 180 -15.21 9.73 -31.71
CA SER A 180 -15.42 10.93 -30.90
C SER A 180 -14.95 10.75 -29.47
N PHE A 181 -14.81 9.48 -29.05
CA PHE A 181 -14.16 9.10 -27.81
C PHE A 181 -12.65 9.06 -28.03
N VAL A 182 -12.03 10.23 -28.12
CA VAL A 182 -10.58 10.37 -27.94
C VAL A 182 -10.36 10.78 -26.51
N ASP A 183 -9.96 9.82 -25.71
CA ASP A 183 -9.68 10.06 -24.30
C ASP A 183 -8.29 10.68 -24.13
N ASN A 184 -8.23 12.00 -24.38
CA ASN A 184 -7.16 12.86 -23.88
C ASN A 184 -7.48 13.39 -22.47
N GLN A 185 -8.47 12.81 -21.77
CA GLN A 185 -9.05 13.39 -20.55
C GLN A 185 -8.85 12.52 -19.30
N HIS A 186 -8.50 11.25 -19.48
CA HIS A 186 -8.09 10.35 -18.42
C HIS A 186 -6.59 10.48 -18.18
N GLU A 187 -6.24 11.25 -17.18
CA GLU A 187 -4.87 11.33 -16.69
C GLU A 187 -4.60 10.14 -15.77
N LEU A 188 -3.48 9.44 -15.96
CA LEU A 188 -3.01 8.46 -14.97
C LEU A 188 -2.90 9.15 -13.61
N LEU A 189 -3.39 8.49 -12.55
CA LEU A 189 -3.09 8.95 -11.21
C LEU A 189 -1.58 8.87 -11.01
N LYS A 190 -0.99 10.05 -10.92
CA LYS A 190 0.46 10.22 -10.83
C LYS A 190 0.97 9.60 -9.52
N PRO A 191 2.12 8.92 -9.51
CA PRO A 191 2.68 8.38 -8.28
C PRO A 191 3.14 9.48 -7.31
N THR A 192 3.49 9.07 -6.10
CA THR A 192 4.20 9.91 -5.12
C THR A 192 5.71 9.79 -5.32
N LEU A 193 6.46 10.89 -5.33
CA LEU A 193 7.91 10.85 -5.24
C LEU A 193 8.36 11.09 -3.82
N VAL A 194 9.23 10.23 -3.28
CA VAL A 194 9.92 10.46 -2.01
C VAL A 194 11.38 10.81 -2.29
N VAL A 195 11.81 11.94 -1.77
CA VAL A 195 13.18 12.43 -1.85
C VAL A 195 13.80 12.38 -0.46
N THR A 196 14.89 11.62 -0.34
CA THR A 196 15.64 11.44 0.91
C THR A 196 17.12 11.74 0.72
N SER A 197 17.83 11.96 1.83
CA SER A 197 19.29 12.03 1.85
C SER A 197 19.83 10.65 2.18
N ASN A 198 20.70 10.09 1.36
CA ASN A 198 21.41 8.82 1.57
C ASN A 198 20.49 7.58 1.49
N LEU A 199 20.35 7.03 0.29
CA LEU A 199 19.69 5.73 0.01
C LEU A 199 20.44 4.50 0.57
N SER A 200 21.21 4.62 1.64
CA SER A 200 21.74 3.42 2.30
C SER A 200 20.56 2.55 2.72
N GLY A 201 20.51 1.30 2.25
CA GLY A 201 19.37 0.40 2.47
C GLY A 201 19.00 0.18 3.95
N ASN A 202 19.84 0.62 4.89
CA ASN A 202 19.65 0.49 6.33
C ASN A 202 19.13 1.78 7.00
N ASP A 203 18.77 2.83 6.24
CA ASP A 203 18.15 4.02 6.82
C ASP A 203 16.70 3.74 7.25
N GLU A 204 16.51 3.44 8.54
CA GLU A 204 15.18 3.18 9.12
C GLU A 204 14.17 4.30 8.86
N ARG A 205 14.60 5.56 8.68
CA ARG A 205 13.69 6.69 8.43
C ARG A 205 13.03 6.55 7.06
N GLN A 206 13.82 6.22 6.04
CA GLN A 206 13.30 5.95 4.70
C GLN A 206 12.38 4.73 4.72
N LEU A 207 12.81 3.64 5.36
CA LEU A 207 12.05 2.39 5.41
C LEU A 207 10.71 2.57 6.14
N ARG A 208 10.67 3.44 7.15
CA ARG A 208 9.47 3.88 7.89
C ARG A 208 8.47 4.60 6.99
N LEU A 209 8.93 5.59 6.21
CA LEU A 209 8.07 6.33 5.28
C LEU A 209 7.57 5.41 4.15
N ALA A 210 8.45 4.58 3.58
CA ALA A 210 8.08 3.57 2.59
C ALA A 210 7.01 2.61 3.14
N ASN A 211 7.21 2.11 4.37
CA ASN A 211 6.24 1.23 5.03
C ASN A 211 4.88 1.90 5.27
N MET A 212 4.86 3.18 5.63
CA MET A 212 3.61 3.95 5.75
C MET A 212 2.88 4.03 4.40
N LEU A 213 3.61 4.37 3.33
CA LEU A 213 3.04 4.46 1.97
C LEU A 213 2.54 3.10 1.47
N ASP A 214 3.28 2.02 1.71
CA ASP A 214 2.87 0.64 1.43
C ASP A 214 1.57 0.28 2.18
N GLY A 215 1.48 0.67 3.45
CA GLY A 215 0.31 0.46 4.30
C GLY A 215 -0.92 1.22 3.83
N MET A 216 -0.73 2.47 3.41
CA MET A 216 -1.76 3.30 2.76
C MET A 216 -2.09 2.83 1.34
N GLY A 217 -1.26 1.97 0.75
CA GLY A 217 -1.41 1.49 -0.61
C GLY A 217 -1.14 2.56 -1.67
N VAL A 218 -0.32 3.56 -1.34
CA VAL A 218 0.10 4.63 -2.25
C VAL A 218 1.18 4.09 -3.18
N THR A 219 1.07 4.33 -4.49
CA THR A 219 2.17 4.07 -5.42
C THR A 219 3.23 5.16 -5.25
N TYR A 220 4.49 4.76 -5.07
CA TYR A 220 5.58 5.70 -4.90
C TYR A 220 6.88 5.26 -5.58
N GLU A 221 7.75 6.24 -5.78
CA GLU A 221 9.16 6.08 -6.12
C GLU A 221 10.00 6.72 -5.01
N ILE A 222 11.15 6.13 -4.68
CA ILE A 222 12.09 6.74 -3.74
C ILE A 222 13.42 6.97 -4.45
N ILE A 223 13.93 8.19 -4.35
CA ILE A 223 15.20 8.59 -4.93
C ILE A 223 16.08 9.29 -3.90
N ASP A 224 17.39 9.27 -4.15
CA ASP A 224 18.33 10.14 -3.47
C ASP A 224 18.22 11.56 -4.02
N VAL A 225 18.50 12.55 -3.18
CA VAL A 225 18.58 13.97 -3.58
C VAL A 225 19.57 14.19 -4.74
N GLU A 226 20.62 13.37 -4.85
CA GLU A 226 21.60 13.44 -5.94
C GLU A 226 20.99 13.10 -7.31
N GLN A 227 19.90 12.33 -7.35
CA GLN A 227 19.23 11.89 -8.58
C GLN A 227 18.20 12.90 -9.12
N LEU A 228 17.92 14.00 -8.40
CA LEU A 228 16.87 14.94 -8.78
C LEU A 228 17.05 15.61 -10.15
N ASN A 229 18.26 15.64 -10.70
CA ASN A 229 18.51 16.27 -11.99
C ASN A 229 17.83 15.55 -13.16
N ASP A 230 17.53 14.26 -13.01
CA ASP A 230 16.95 13.42 -14.05
C ASP A 230 15.43 13.28 -13.91
N ILE A 231 14.83 14.02 -12.96
CA ILE A 231 13.44 13.85 -12.55
C ILE A 231 12.56 14.98 -13.05
N GLU A 232 11.48 14.60 -13.70
CA GLU A 232 10.43 15.50 -14.14
C GLU A 232 9.30 15.56 -13.10
N PHE A 233 9.38 16.51 -12.17
CA PHE A 233 8.46 16.60 -11.03
C PHE A 233 6.96 16.65 -11.39
N PHE A 234 6.59 17.19 -12.56
CA PHE A 234 5.19 17.25 -13.00
C PHE A 234 4.55 15.88 -13.28
N LYS A 235 5.36 14.81 -13.31
CA LYS A 235 4.89 13.41 -13.42
C LYS A 235 4.33 12.85 -12.12
N TYR A 236 4.49 13.55 -11.00
CA TYR A 236 4.05 13.09 -9.68
C TYR A 236 2.88 13.94 -9.18
N GLN A 237 1.98 13.34 -8.39
CA GLN A 237 0.91 14.11 -7.74
C GLN A 237 1.39 14.77 -6.46
N LEU A 238 2.30 14.08 -5.75
CA LEU A 238 2.82 14.47 -4.46
C LEU A 238 4.33 14.25 -4.44
N LEU A 239 5.06 15.28 -4.04
CA LEU A 239 6.48 15.21 -3.76
C LEU A 239 6.68 15.27 -2.24
N ILE A 240 7.32 14.27 -1.65
CA ILE A 240 7.64 14.20 -0.23
C ILE A 240 9.14 14.39 -0.06
N PHE A 241 9.55 15.53 0.46
CA PHE A 241 10.93 15.79 0.88
C PHE A 241 11.04 15.47 2.36
N ALA A 242 11.73 14.38 2.67
CA ALA A 242 11.86 13.91 4.05
C ALA A 242 13.31 14.01 4.51
N SER A 243 13.54 14.90 5.47
CA SER A 243 14.84 15.07 6.13
C SER A 243 14.80 14.54 7.56
N SER A 244 15.95 14.62 8.25
CA SER A 244 16.06 14.22 9.65
C SER A 244 16.66 15.33 10.51
N SER A 245 16.71 15.09 11.82
CA SER A 245 17.41 15.94 12.80
C SER A 245 18.91 16.03 12.57
N THR A 246 19.51 15.07 11.86
CA THR A 246 20.98 14.97 11.66
C THR A 246 21.42 15.13 10.21
N THR A 247 20.51 14.99 9.24
CA THR A 247 20.80 15.10 7.81
C THR A 247 19.89 16.11 7.15
N SER A 248 20.50 17.15 6.58
CA SER A 248 19.83 18.14 5.75
C SER A 248 19.73 17.63 4.31
N LEU A 249 18.54 17.66 3.73
CA LEU A 249 18.39 17.68 2.27
C LEU A 249 19.01 18.98 1.73
N THR A 250 19.64 18.95 0.56
CA THR A 250 20.13 20.17 -0.08
C THR A 250 19.89 20.04 -1.57
N ILE A 251 19.18 21.00 -2.15
CA ILE A 251 18.88 21.04 -3.58
C ILE A 251 19.56 22.25 -4.23
N SER A 252 19.96 22.10 -5.48
CA SER A 252 20.52 23.19 -6.28
C SER A 252 19.45 24.22 -6.67
N LEU A 253 19.87 25.42 -7.09
CA LEU A 253 18.95 26.45 -7.58
C LEU A 253 18.14 25.97 -8.80
N ALA A 254 18.73 25.17 -9.68
CA ALA A 254 18.03 24.62 -10.85
C ALA A 254 16.93 23.64 -10.42
N GLN A 255 17.25 22.75 -9.47
CA GLN A 255 16.27 21.82 -8.89
C GLN A 255 15.15 22.57 -8.16
N GLU A 256 15.47 23.64 -7.43
CA GLU A 256 14.47 24.53 -6.83
C GLU A 256 13.53 25.13 -7.88
N GLN A 257 14.07 25.67 -8.98
CA GLN A 257 13.25 26.25 -10.05
C GLN A 257 12.33 25.22 -10.71
N SER A 258 12.83 24.00 -10.95
CA SER A 258 12.01 22.89 -11.45
C SER A 258 10.89 22.52 -10.48
N LEU A 259 11.20 22.45 -9.17
CA LEU A 259 10.21 22.17 -8.13
C LEU A 259 9.12 23.25 -8.06
N VAL A 260 9.53 24.52 -8.03
CA VAL A 260 8.63 25.68 -8.06
C VAL A 260 7.72 25.63 -9.29
N THR A 261 8.29 25.32 -10.46
CA THR A 261 7.53 25.20 -11.71
C THR A 261 6.51 24.09 -11.64
N ALA A 262 6.87 22.92 -11.10
CA ALA A 262 5.94 21.80 -10.95
C ALA A 262 4.80 22.11 -9.96
N ILE A 263 5.10 22.78 -8.86
CA ILE A 263 4.07 23.22 -7.89
C ILE A 263 3.13 24.23 -8.53
N ASN A 264 3.64 25.19 -9.29
CA ASN A 264 2.84 26.13 -10.09
C ASN A 264 2.17 25.49 -11.31
N GLY A 265 2.36 24.18 -11.53
CA GLY A 265 1.66 23.37 -12.50
C GLY A 265 0.73 22.33 -11.87
N GLY A 266 0.38 22.50 -10.58
CA GLY A 266 -0.58 21.64 -9.87
C GLY A 266 0.04 20.53 -9.01
N THR A 267 1.36 20.38 -8.96
CA THR A 267 2.00 19.30 -8.16
C THR A 267 1.99 19.62 -6.68
N ASN A 268 1.46 18.73 -5.84
CA ASN A 268 1.47 18.92 -4.38
C ASN A 268 2.84 18.62 -3.79
N VAL A 269 3.19 19.28 -2.69
CA VAL A 269 4.46 19.06 -1.99
C VAL A 269 4.27 18.96 -0.48
N LEU A 270 4.91 17.96 0.11
CA LEU A 270 5.09 17.78 1.54
C LEU A 270 6.59 17.91 1.87
N TRP A 271 6.93 18.76 2.82
CA TRP A 271 8.29 18.87 3.32
C TRP A 271 8.32 18.60 4.82
N VAL A 272 9.15 17.64 5.24
CA VAL A 272 9.26 17.18 6.63
C VAL A 272 10.68 17.39 7.16
N GLY A 273 10.79 18.09 8.28
CA GLY A 273 12.05 18.40 8.96
C GLY A 273 12.83 19.56 8.33
N GLY A 274 14.15 19.52 8.51
CA GLY A 274 15.10 20.49 7.97
C GLY A 274 15.50 20.28 6.51
N GLY A 275 16.74 20.64 6.17
CA GLY A 275 17.22 20.56 4.79
C GLY A 275 17.10 21.85 3.97
N ILE A 276 17.04 22.97 4.67
CA ILE A 276 16.85 24.28 4.05
C ILE A 276 18.20 25.02 4.05
N TRP A 277 19.18 24.53 3.31
CA TRP A 277 20.45 25.24 3.13
C TRP A 277 20.66 25.60 1.65
N GLY A 278 20.68 26.89 1.35
CA GLY A 278 20.87 27.43 -0.02
C GLY A 278 19.59 27.98 -0.65
N SER A 279 18.53 27.18 -0.76
CA SER A 279 17.16 27.65 -1.00
C SER A 279 16.64 28.36 0.27
N PHE A 280 15.48 29.02 0.35
CA PHE A 280 14.92 29.77 1.52
C PHE A 280 15.76 30.85 2.24
N LYS A 281 17.08 30.70 2.51
CA LYS A 281 17.92 31.82 2.99
C LYS A 281 18.04 32.92 1.93
N SER A 282 17.73 32.62 0.67
CA SER A 282 17.82 33.57 -0.45
C SER A 282 16.76 33.41 -1.56
N THR A 283 15.66 32.66 -1.40
CA THR A 283 14.91 32.19 -2.59
C THR A 283 13.37 32.07 -2.49
N VAL A 284 12.79 31.79 -3.68
CA VAL A 284 11.38 31.64 -4.06
C VAL A 284 10.69 30.45 -3.36
N LEU A 285 11.43 29.40 -2.96
CA LEU A 285 10.83 28.21 -2.35
C LEU A 285 10.13 28.50 -1.02
N ALA A 286 10.69 29.40 -0.19
CA ALA A 286 10.03 29.83 1.05
C ALA A 286 8.66 30.45 0.79
N ASP A 287 8.57 31.27 -0.25
CA ASP A 287 7.32 31.90 -0.68
C ASP A 287 6.31 30.86 -1.19
N ILE A 288 6.76 29.77 -1.81
CA ILE A 288 5.88 28.66 -2.21
C ILE A 288 5.23 28.01 -0.99
N PHE A 289 5.99 27.77 0.07
CA PHE A 289 5.40 27.28 1.32
C PHE A 289 4.69 28.39 2.10
N GLY A 290 4.77 29.66 1.66
CA GLY A 290 4.16 30.80 2.35
C GLY A 290 4.82 31.13 3.69
N ILE A 291 6.09 30.76 3.87
CA ILE A 291 6.82 30.91 5.13
C ILE A 291 8.09 31.74 4.97
N ARG A 292 8.61 32.22 6.09
CA ARG A 292 9.92 32.88 6.19
C ARG A 292 10.79 32.11 7.18
N TYR A 293 11.98 31.73 6.76
CA TYR A 293 12.97 31.15 7.66
C TYR A 293 13.49 32.22 8.65
N VAL A 294 13.59 31.86 9.92
CA VAL A 294 14.13 32.73 10.98
C VAL A 294 15.50 32.24 11.42
N LYS A 295 15.55 31.02 11.99
CA LYS A 295 16.78 30.42 12.51
C LYS A 295 16.64 28.91 12.65
N GLN A 296 17.78 28.24 12.81
CA GLN A 296 17.89 26.85 13.24
C GLN A 296 18.34 26.86 14.71
N GLY A 297 17.86 25.90 15.50
CA GLY A 297 18.29 25.71 16.89
C GLY A 297 17.67 24.46 17.48
N SER A 298 18.04 24.09 18.70
CA SER A 298 17.36 22.99 19.40
C SER A 298 15.98 23.41 19.91
N ASN A 299 15.11 22.45 20.22
CA ASN A 299 13.85 22.74 20.88
C ASN A 299 14.05 23.43 22.25
N GLU A 300 15.09 23.09 23.02
CA GLU A 300 15.40 23.72 24.31
C GLU A 300 15.79 25.18 24.16
N GLU A 301 16.66 25.51 23.19
CA GLU A 301 17.06 26.90 22.89
C GLU A 301 15.86 27.79 22.52
N ASN A 302 14.81 27.18 21.97
CA ASN A 302 13.57 27.85 21.60
C ASN A 302 12.49 27.76 22.70
N GLY A 303 12.76 27.06 23.81
CA GLY A 303 11.81 26.80 24.88
C GLY A 303 10.55 26.10 24.38
N VAL A 304 10.74 25.10 23.52
CA VAL A 304 9.73 24.21 22.94
C VAL A 304 9.85 22.84 23.62
N HIS A 305 8.72 22.34 24.10
CA HIS A 305 8.63 21.03 24.74
C HIS A 305 7.60 20.11 24.07
N TYR A 306 6.57 20.70 23.46
CA TYR A 306 5.52 19.96 22.78
C TYR A 306 5.19 20.61 21.45
N ALA A 307 4.62 19.83 20.55
CA ALA A 307 3.93 20.30 19.36
C ALA A 307 2.46 19.88 19.46
N GLU A 308 1.55 20.81 19.21
CA GLU A 308 0.11 20.57 19.18
C GLU A 308 -0.36 20.47 17.74
N TYR A 309 -1.17 19.46 17.43
CA TYR A 309 -1.67 19.21 16.07
C TYR A 309 -3.13 18.76 16.07
N ARG A 310 -3.80 18.90 14.92
CA ARG A 310 -5.12 18.30 14.69
C ARG A 310 -4.95 16.87 14.17
N ASN A 311 -5.52 15.91 14.88
CA ASN A 311 -5.51 14.51 14.47
C ASN A 311 -6.48 14.27 13.29
N LEU A 312 -6.56 13.01 12.81
CA LEU A 312 -7.35 12.63 11.63
C LEU A 312 -8.88 12.81 11.79
N ILE A 313 -9.39 13.03 13.01
CA ILE A 313 -10.80 13.36 13.26
C ILE A 313 -11.01 14.83 13.63
N GLY A 314 -9.94 15.63 13.65
CA GLY A 314 -9.98 17.08 13.88
C GLY A 314 -9.72 17.55 15.31
N ASP A 315 -9.58 16.64 16.27
CA ASP A 315 -9.29 16.96 17.67
C ASP A 315 -7.84 17.41 17.85
N LEU A 316 -7.61 18.28 18.83
CA LEU A 316 -6.26 18.72 19.19
C LEU A 316 -5.55 17.66 20.05
N ASP A 317 -4.33 17.33 19.66
CA ASP A 317 -3.47 16.39 20.35
C ASP A 317 -2.04 16.94 20.46
N ARG A 318 -1.21 16.32 21.30
CA ARG A 318 0.14 16.79 21.59
C ARG A 318 1.17 15.68 21.42
N VAL A 319 2.33 16.06 20.91
CA VAL A 319 3.52 15.22 20.80
C VAL A 319 4.69 15.96 21.43
N PRO A 320 5.49 15.33 22.31
CA PRO A 320 6.69 15.96 22.82
C PRO A 320 7.76 16.07 21.73
N VAL A 321 8.58 17.07 21.92
CA VAL A 321 9.76 17.37 21.11
C VAL A 321 10.98 17.11 21.99
N GLU A 322 11.87 16.23 21.55
CA GLU A 322 12.90 15.64 22.42
C GLU A 322 14.32 15.86 21.90
N HIS A 323 15.05 16.85 22.42
CA HIS A 323 16.45 17.11 22.03
C HIS A 323 16.66 17.11 20.52
N GLU A 324 15.74 17.76 19.81
CA GLU A 324 15.64 17.76 18.36
C GLU A 324 16.07 19.11 17.80
N THR A 325 16.83 19.04 16.72
CA THR A 325 17.10 20.21 15.89
C THR A 325 15.80 20.60 15.18
N MET A 326 15.41 21.87 15.30
CA MET A 326 14.23 22.43 14.66
C MET A 326 14.57 23.65 13.82
N TRP A 327 13.77 23.87 12.78
CA TRP A 327 13.85 25.03 11.90
C TRP A 327 12.70 25.97 12.25
N VAL A 328 13.05 27.09 12.90
CA VAL A 328 12.10 28.13 13.29
C VAL A 328 11.74 28.94 12.06
N VAL A 329 10.44 28.93 11.75
CA VAL A 329 9.86 29.67 10.63
C VAL A 329 8.75 30.59 11.13
N GLU A 330 8.37 31.54 10.29
CA GLU A 330 7.16 32.34 10.44
C GLU A 330 6.23 32.09 9.26
N ALA A 331 4.93 32.03 9.50
CA ALA A 331 3.95 32.03 8.43
C ALA A 331 3.74 33.47 7.92
N VAL A 332 3.99 33.68 6.62
CA VAL A 332 3.80 34.99 5.97
C VAL A 332 2.52 34.99 5.13
N LYS A 333 2.32 33.94 4.34
CA LYS A 333 1.13 33.70 3.50
C LYS A 333 0.47 32.36 3.78
N ALA A 334 1.17 31.46 4.45
CA ALA A 334 0.66 30.15 4.82
C ALA A 334 -0.39 30.25 5.94
N GLU A 335 -1.35 29.36 5.90
CA GLU A 335 -2.19 29.04 7.05
C GLU A 335 -1.37 28.23 8.07
N VAL A 336 -1.52 28.56 9.35
CA VAL A 336 -0.91 27.78 10.43
C VAL A 336 -1.91 26.75 10.92
N ASP A 337 -1.67 25.48 10.62
CA ASP A 337 -2.52 24.37 11.05
C ASP A 337 -2.22 23.97 12.51
N SER A 338 -0.98 24.20 12.98
CA SER A 338 -0.48 23.65 14.25
C SER A 338 0.69 24.47 14.82
N TRP A 339 0.87 24.44 16.15
CA TRP A 339 1.86 25.27 16.86
C TRP A 339 2.72 24.48 17.84
N TYR A 340 3.93 24.98 18.11
CA TYR A 340 4.73 24.52 19.24
C TYR A 340 4.27 25.12 20.56
N LEU A 341 4.50 24.40 21.65
CA LEU A 341 4.17 24.79 23.02
C LEU A 341 5.40 24.74 23.93
N ASP A 342 5.41 25.59 24.97
CA ASP A 342 6.38 25.50 26.07
C ASP A 342 6.06 24.38 27.07
N SER A 343 6.88 24.26 28.12
CA SER A 343 6.70 23.26 29.19
C SER A 343 5.40 23.41 29.98
N ASN A 344 4.76 24.58 29.93
CA ASN A 344 3.49 24.87 30.58
C ASN A 344 2.30 24.72 29.61
N GLY A 345 2.53 24.22 28.39
CA GLY A 345 1.53 24.07 27.35
C GLY A 345 1.09 25.40 26.73
N ARG A 346 1.85 26.48 26.89
CA ARG A 346 1.55 27.77 26.27
C ARG A 346 2.07 27.80 24.84
N GLN A 347 1.22 28.24 23.93
CA GLN A 347 1.57 28.39 22.53
C GLN A 347 2.76 29.33 22.34
N LYS A 348 3.72 28.89 21.52
CA LYS A 348 4.84 29.68 21.02
C LYS A 348 4.48 30.23 19.65
N ASN A 349 4.99 31.41 19.30
CA ASN A 349 4.86 31.96 17.95
C ASN A 349 5.80 31.28 16.96
N ILE A 350 5.83 29.95 17.00
CA ILE A 350 6.60 29.09 16.12
C ILE A 350 5.60 28.08 15.55
N PRO A 351 5.20 28.22 14.28
CA PRO A 351 4.36 27.24 13.61
C PRO A 351 5.03 25.88 13.60
N PHE A 352 4.25 24.84 13.92
CA PHE A 352 4.68 23.46 13.78
C PHE A 352 4.40 22.97 12.34
N ILE A 353 3.14 23.11 11.91
CA ILE A 353 2.67 22.75 10.57
C ILE A 353 2.11 23.99 9.90
N THR A 354 2.58 24.28 8.69
CA THR A 354 2.07 25.36 7.85
C THR A 354 1.60 24.80 6.51
N ARG A 355 0.50 25.34 6.01
CA ARG A 355 -0.10 24.95 4.74
C ARG A 355 -0.32 26.15 3.84
N MET A 356 0.08 25.99 2.59
CA MET A 356 -0.34 26.85 1.50
C MET A 356 -1.35 26.06 0.66
N SER A 357 -2.60 26.51 0.63
CA SER A 357 -3.65 25.88 -0.15
C SER A 357 -3.32 25.97 -1.65
N GLY A 358 -3.62 24.89 -2.38
CA GLY A 358 -3.56 24.86 -3.83
C GLY A 358 -4.84 25.43 -4.46
N ASP A 359 -4.82 25.58 -5.78
CA ASP A 359 -5.94 25.95 -6.64
C ASP A 359 -5.86 25.18 -7.98
N GLU A 360 -6.72 25.51 -8.95
CA GLU A 360 -6.76 24.85 -10.26
C GLU A 360 -5.43 24.93 -11.04
N THR A 361 -4.58 25.90 -10.72
CA THR A 361 -3.30 26.15 -11.39
C THR A 361 -2.10 25.75 -10.55
N ARG A 362 -2.28 25.57 -9.24
CA ARG A 362 -1.18 25.43 -8.29
C ARG A 362 -1.44 24.34 -7.27
N GLY A 363 -0.45 23.47 -7.06
CA GLY A 363 -0.50 22.45 -6.03
C GLY A 363 -0.42 23.04 -4.62
N ALA A 364 -0.98 22.32 -3.66
CA ALA A 364 -0.85 22.62 -2.25
C ALA A 364 0.56 22.32 -1.74
N ALA A 365 1.03 23.12 -0.78
CA ALA A 365 2.33 22.94 -0.15
C ALA A 365 2.16 22.85 1.37
N THR A 366 2.66 21.77 1.99
CA THR A 366 2.68 21.60 3.45
C THR A 366 4.11 21.50 3.95
N TYR A 367 4.43 22.27 4.97
CA TYR A 367 5.71 22.19 5.66
C TYR A 367 5.51 21.79 7.11
N ILE A 368 6.24 20.76 7.53
CA ILE A 368 6.29 20.25 8.89
C ILE A 368 7.70 20.47 9.40
N SER A 369 7.86 21.41 10.33
CA SER A 369 9.18 21.83 10.82
C SER A 369 9.90 20.81 11.71
N LEU A 370 9.17 19.82 12.24
CA LEU A 370 9.73 18.73 13.05
C LEU A 370 10.16 17.58 12.13
N PRO A 371 11.36 16.98 12.32
CA PRO A 371 11.79 15.80 11.59
C PRO A 371 10.99 14.58 12.05
N LEU A 372 9.76 14.44 11.55
CA LEU A 372 8.83 13.44 12.06
C LEU A 372 9.40 12.05 12.00
N LEU A 373 10.14 11.68 10.95
CA LEU A 373 10.66 10.33 10.74
C LEU A 373 11.60 9.85 11.85
N ASP A 374 12.10 10.78 12.67
CA ASP A 374 12.85 10.47 13.87
C ASP A 374 11.88 10.11 15.01
N ARG A 375 12.29 9.11 15.81
CA ARG A 375 11.68 8.80 17.12
C ARG A 375 10.26 8.21 17.16
N TRP A 376 9.80 7.50 16.11
CA TRP A 376 8.45 6.88 16.09
C TRP A 376 8.18 5.77 17.12
N LYS A 377 9.22 5.17 17.73
CA LYS A 377 9.07 4.05 18.67
C LYS A 377 9.91 4.22 19.95
N ILE A 378 10.43 5.42 20.21
CA ILE A 378 11.47 5.61 21.24
C ILE A 378 10.93 5.57 22.68
N SER A 379 9.62 5.68 22.87
CA SER A 379 9.02 5.53 24.20
C SER A 379 7.66 4.89 24.08
N GLU A 380 7.33 3.91 24.92
CA GLU A 380 5.96 3.42 25.15
C GLU A 380 5.12 4.51 25.84
N SER A 381 4.96 5.64 25.19
CA SER A 381 4.28 6.80 25.74
C SER A 381 2.97 7.03 25.00
N TYR A 382 2.16 7.96 25.51
CA TYR A 382 0.92 8.38 24.86
C TYR A 382 1.11 8.98 23.46
N PHE A 383 2.35 9.24 23.04
CA PHE A 383 2.68 9.85 21.76
C PHE A 383 3.38 8.91 20.78
N THR A 384 3.54 7.61 21.12
CA THR A 384 4.22 6.60 20.29
C THR A 384 3.86 6.74 18.81
N TYR A 385 2.57 6.83 18.49
CA TYR A 385 2.10 6.88 17.10
C TYR A 385 1.65 8.27 16.60
N SER A 386 1.81 9.32 17.40
CA SER A 386 1.39 10.67 17.01
C SER A 386 2.16 11.18 15.77
N ARG A 387 3.47 10.91 15.69
CA ARG A 387 4.30 11.36 14.55
C ARG A 387 3.92 10.68 13.25
N ALA A 388 3.66 9.37 13.32
CA ALA A 388 3.17 8.60 12.19
C ALA A 388 1.79 9.09 11.74
N GLU A 389 0.91 9.42 12.69
CA GLU A 389 -0.42 9.97 12.39
C GLU A 389 -0.34 11.35 11.71
N ILE A 390 0.52 12.25 12.21
CA ILE A 390 0.73 13.58 11.60
C ILE A 390 1.16 13.42 10.15
N LEU A 391 2.11 12.51 9.88
CA LEU A 391 2.59 12.23 8.54
C LEU A 391 1.49 11.63 7.65
N ALA A 392 0.77 10.61 8.14
CA ALA A 392 -0.32 9.98 7.41
C ALA A 392 -1.41 10.98 7.03
N ARG A 393 -1.79 11.87 7.96
CA ARG A 393 -2.72 12.97 7.71
C ARG A 393 -2.19 13.94 6.66
N ALA A 394 -0.95 14.39 6.77
CA ALA A 394 -0.36 15.31 5.80
C ALA A 394 -0.35 14.73 4.38
N ILE A 395 -0.01 13.44 4.24
CA ILE A 395 -0.08 12.73 2.97
C ILE A 395 -1.53 12.72 2.46
N ARG A 396 -2.50 12.25 3.25
CA ARG A 396 -3.92 12.18 2.85
C ARG A 396 -4.49 13.54 2.41
N LEU A 397 -4.15 14.61 3.11
CA LEU A 397 -4.61 15.97 2.78
C LEU A 397 -4.02 16.51 1.47
N LEU A 398 -2.88 16.00 1.04
CA LEU A 398 -2.18 16.42 -0.19
C LEU A 398 -2.47 15.50 -1.39
N MET A 399 -3.13 14.37 -1.22
CA MET A 399 -3.61 13.52 -2.33
C MET A 399 -4.93 14.06 -2.89
N THR A 400 -4.95 15.35 -3.27
CA THR A 400 -6.16 16.11 -3.59
C THR A 400 -6.83 15.73 -4.89
N ASP A 401 -6.09 15.11 -5.81
CA ASP A 401 -6.58 14.61 -7.09
C ASP A 401 -7.26 13.24 -6.97
N GLY A 402 -7.28 12.67 -5.77
CA GLY A 402 -7.76 11.33 -5.50
C GLY A 402 -6.63 10.30 -5.46
N LEU A 403 -6.94 9.17 -4.85
CA LEU A 403 -6.01 8.07 -4.64
C LEU A 403 -6.76 6.76 -4.75
N VAL A 404 -6.15 5.78 -5.41
CA VAL A 404 -6.60 4.39 -5.40
C VAL A 404 -5.50 3.56 -4.79
N GLY A 405 -5.77 2.98 -3.63
CA GLY A 405 -4.81 2.20 -2.86
C GLY A 405 -5.39 0.90 -2.32
N LYS A 406 -4.52 0.09 -1.76
CA LYS A 406 -4.85 -1.21 -1.15
C LYS A 406 -5.22 -0.96 0.31
N HIS A 407 -6.40 -1.36 0.76
CA HIS A 407 -6.71 -1.31 2.20
C HIS A 407 -5.85 -2.31 2.98
N SER A 408 -5.55 -2.01 4.24
CA SER A 408 -4.62 -2.77 5.09
C SER A 408 -5.28 -3.92 5.87
N ALA A 409 -6.61 -3.96 5.89
CA ALA A 409 -7.40 -4.97 6.60
C ALA A 409 -8.43 -5.65 5.68
N GLU A 410 -8.83 -6.87 6.02
CA GLU A 410 -9.91 -7.56 5.31
C GLU A 410 -11.26 -6.87 5.51
N ASN A 411 -12.16 -7.05 4.54
CA ASN A 411 -13.58 -6.68 4.64
C ASN A 411 -13.84 -5.22 5.07
N ALA A 412 -12.95 -4.29 4.70
CA ALA A 412 -13.07 -2.88 5.04
C ALA A 412 -13.14 -2.59 6.55
N SER A 413 -12.61 -3.46 7.42
CA SER A 413 -12.44 -3.18 8.85
C SER A 413 -11.55 -1.95 9.07
N ASP A 414 -11.74 -1.20 10.15
CA ASP A 414 -10.98 0.02 10.41
C ASP A 414 -9.49 -0.25 10.58
N ALA A 415 -9.14 -1.33 11.26
CA ALA A 415 -7.77 -1.73 11.56
C ALA A 415 -7.70 -3.24 11.84
N THR A 416 -6.50 -3.73 12.16
CA THR A 416 -6.29 -5.12 12.57
C THR A 416 -5.92 -5.18 14.05
N LEU A 417 -6.44 -6.16 14.79
CA LEU A 417 -6.03 -6.48 16.15
C LEU A 417 -5.50 -7.91 16.21
N LEU A 418 -4.29 -8.07 16.73
CA LEU A 418 -3.65 -9.36 16.96
C LEU A 418 -3.27 -9.46 18.44
N LEU A 419 -3.48 -10.64 19.03
CA LEU A 419 -3.09 -10.94 20.40
C LEU A 419 -2.08 -12.11 20.40
N ARG A 420 -0.93 -11.88 21.04
CA ARG A 420 0.12 -12.88 21.25
C ARG A 420 0.29 -13.16 22.75
N LEU A 421 0.35 -14.44 23.11
CA LEU A 421 0.90 -14.94 24.38
C LEU A 421 2.36 -15.34 24.13
N GLU A 422 3.30 -14.72 24.83
CA GLU A 422 4.75 -15.02 24.72
C GLU A 422 5.21 -15.94 25.85
N ASP A 423 6.42 -16.50 25.73
CA ASP A 423 7.07 -17.35 26.73
C ASP A 423 6.26 -18.57 27.17
N TYR A 424 5.62 -19.26 26.22
CA TYR A 424 4.89 -20.48 26.51
C TYR A 424 5.82 -21.69 26.52
N THR A 425 6.20 -22.15 27.71
CA THR A 425 7.16 -23.25 27.92
C THR A 425 6.50 -24.48 28.57
N PRO A 426 7.08 -25.69 28.45
CA PRO A 426 6.55 -26.89 29.10
C PRO A 426 6.58 -26.79 30.63
N ALA A 427 7.52 -26.06 31.23
CA ALA A 427 7.56 -25.84 32.68
C ALA A 427 6.54 -24.80 33.19
N GLY A 428 5.83 -24.11 32.29
CA GLY A 428 4.97 -22.98 32.62
C GLY A 428 5.76 -21.67 32.63
N PHE A 429 5.59 -20.86 33.69
CA PHE A 429 6.26 -19.55 33.80
C PHE A 429 7.46 -19.59 34.72
N TYR A 430 8.59 -19.11 34.19
CA TYR A 430 9.92 -19.20 34.78
C TYR A 430 10.06 -18.52 36.15
N MET A 431 9.26 -17.50 36.49
CA MET A 431 9.38 -16.86 37.82
C MET A 431 8.71 -17.63 38.98
N GLN A 432 7.80 -18.56 38.71
CA GLN A 432 6.97 -19.16 39.77
C GLN A 432 6.96 -20.68 39.80
N HIS A 433 7.43 -21.38 38.76
CA HIS A 433 7.46 -22.85 38.63
C HIS A 433 6.17 -23.57 39.09
N ASP A 434 5.01 -22.87 39.13
CA ASP A 434 3.73 -23.44 39.54
C ASP A 434 2.83 -23.60 38.32
N SER A 435 2.97 -24.77 37.71
CA SER A 435 2.14 -25.16 36.58
C SER A 435 0.63 -25.12 36.87
N ARG A 436 0.17 -25.23 38.13
CA ARG A 436 -1.27 -25.12 38.46
C ARG A 436 -1.77 -23.68 38.32
N LEU A 437 -0.95 -22.72 38.73
CA LEU A 437 -1.27 -21.30 38.57
C LEU A 437 -1.30 -20.93 37.09
N TRP A 438 -0.33 -21.41 36.31
CA TRP A 438 -0.30 -21.20 34.86
C TRP A 438 -1.52 -21.82 34.16
N LEU A 439 -1.91 -23.05 34.53
CA LEU A 439 -3.12 -23.71 34.03
C LEU A 439 -4.39 -22.89 34.35
N ALA A 440 -4.51 -22.36 35.56
CA ALA A 440 -5.65 -21.53 35.95
C ALA A 440 -5.72 -20.25 35.12
N ARG A 441 -4.58 -19.59 34.89
CA ARG A 441 -4.50 -18.37 34.10
C ARG A 441 -4.72 -18.61 32.61
N MET A 442 -4.14 -19.67 32.05
CA MET A 442 -4.36 -20.04 30.65
C MET A 442 -5.85 -20.33 30.37
N ASN A 443 -6.54 -21.01 31.29
CA ASN A 443 -7.99 -21.19 31.20
C ASN A 443 -8.75 -19.85 31.15
N LYS A 444 -8.37 -18.87 31.99
CA LYS A 444 -8.97 -17.53 31.96
C LYS A 444 -8.69 -16.83 30.63
N LEU A 445 -7.45 -16.90 30.14
CA LEU A 445 -7.07 -16.30 28.87
C LEU A 445 -7.86 -16.90 27.70
N LEU A 446 -7.99 -18.23 27.64
CA LEU A 446 -8.81 -18.90 26.61
C LEU A 446 -10.28 -18.47 26.67
N ALA A 447 -10.86 -18.38 27.87
CA ALA A 447 -12.22 -17.89 28.04
C ALA A 447 -12.37 -16.42 27.62
N LEU A 448 -11.34 -15.61 27.87
CA LEU A 448 -11.28 -14.21 27.46
C LEU A 448 -11.22 -14.08 25.93
N THR A 449 -10.35 -14.83 25.27
CA THR A 449 -10.21 -14.80 23.81
C THR A 449 -11.45 -15.33 23.11
N ASP A 450 -12.11 -16.34 23.66
CA ASP A 450 -13.42 -16.82 23.19
C ASP A 450 -14.49 -15.73 23.29
N LYS A 451 -14.56 -15.05 24.45
CA LYS A 451 -15.53 -13.98 24.71
C LYS A 451 -15.43 -12.85 23.68
N TYR A 452 -14.20 -12.48 23.28
CA TYR A 452 -13.95 -11.38 22.35
C TYR A 452 -13.73 -11.82 20.89
N GLN A 453 -13.81 -13.13 20.62
CA GLN A 453 -13.59 -13.76 19.32
C GLN A 453 -12.24 -13.36 18.71
N ILE A 454 -11.17 -13.49 19.50
CA ILE A 454 -9.80 -13.17 19.08
C ILE A 454 -9.00 -14.48 19.06
N PRO A 455 -8.46 -14.90 17.90
CA PRO A 455 -7.53 -16.02 17.86
C PRO A 455 -6.28 -15.75 18.70
N LEU A 456 -5.94 -16.68 19.58
CA LEU A 456 -4.74 -16.56 20.41
C LEU A 456 -3.52 -17.09 19.67
N ASN A 457 -2.53 -16.23 19.41
CA ASN A 457 -1.24 -16.64 18.88
C ASN A 457 -0.29 -16.93 20.05
N ILE A 458 0.47 -18.02 20.01
CA ILE A 458 1.28 -18.48 21.15
C ILE A 458 2.74 -18.64 20.68
N GLY A 459 3.64 -17.88 21.31
CA GLY A 459 5.09 -18.08 21.27
C GLY A 459 5.46 -19.29 22.11
N ILE A 460 5.74 -20.40 21.44
CA ILE A 460 6.14 -21.66 22.08
C ILE A 460 7.65 -21.74 22.11
N VAL A 461 8.18 -22.00 23.29
CA VAL A 461 9.56 -22.44 23.48
C VAL A 461 9.56 -23.99 23.46
N PRO A 462 10.31 -24.63 22.54
CA PRO A 462 10.32 -26.08 22.37
C PRO A 462 10.77 -26.85 23.61
N ILE A 463 11.82 -26.37 24.28
CA ILE A 463 12.43 -26.98 25.46
C ILE A 463 12.53 -25.93 26.56
N TYR A 464 12.43 -26.35 27.81
CA TYR A 464 12.75 -25.53 28.97
C TYR A 464 13.93 -26.15 29.70
N ASN A 465 15.01 -25.41 29.88
CA ASN A 465 16.20 -25.81 30.64
C ASN A 465 16.35 -24.90 31.86
N HIS A 466 16.42 -25.47 33.07
CA HIS A 466 16.71 -24.69 34.26
C HIS A 466 18.22 -24.65 34.49
N PRO A 467 18.91 -23.50 34.30
CA PRO A 467 20.39 -23.47 34.35
C PRO A 467 21.04 -23.79 35.71
N TYR A 468 20.26 -23.97 36.79
CA TYR A 468 20.79 -24.24 38.14
C TYR A 468 20.18 -25.45 38.82
N LEU A 469 18.91 -25.77 38.54
CA LEU A 469 18.27 -26.97 39.10
C LEU A 469 18.65 -28.24 38.33
N ASP A 470 19.37 -28.14 37.20
CA ASP A 470 19.66 -29.28 36.30
C ASP A 470 18.36 -29.99 35.87
N GLU A 471 17.30 -29.20 35.66
CA GLU A 471 16.00 -29.66 35.21
C GLU A 471 15.83 -29.30 33.74
N SER A 472 15.36 -30.24 32.92
CA SER A 472 15.04 -29.99 31.52
C SER A 472 13.68 -30.60 31.21
N HIS A 473 12.82 -29.83 30.56
CA HIS A 473 11.44 -30.19 30.26
C HIS A 473 11.12 -29.99 28.79
N ASP A 474 10.36 -30.93 28.23
CA ASP A 474 9.91 -30.91 26.84
C ASP A 474 8.38 -31.15 26.76
N TRP A 475 7.75 -30.92 25.60
CA TRP A 475 6.29 -31.14 25.47
C TRP A 475 5.89 -32.60 25.23
N ALA A 476 6.84 -33.55 25.23
CA ALA A 476 6.58 -34.99 25.15
C ALA A 476 6.49 -35.66 26.54
N GLU A 477 6.94 -34.97 27.58
CA GLU A 477 6.84 -35.43 28.96
C GLU A 477 5.43 -35.83 29.39
N GLN A 478 5.37 -36.83 30.26
CA GLN A 478 4.11 -37.39 30.78
C GLN A 478 3.64 -36.71 32.07
N SER A 479 4.21 -35.55 32.42
CA SER A 479 3.76 -34.74 33.54
C SER A 479 2.30 -34.29 33.33
N PRO A 480 1.39 -34.51 34.30
CA PRO A 480 -0.02 -34.14 34.15
C PRO A 480 -0.25 -32.66 33.85
N SER A 481 0.65 -31.78 34.31
CA SER A 481 0.56 -30.35 34.04
C SER A 481 1.00 -29.99 32.62
N ILE A 482 2.10 -30.57 32.15
CA ILE A 482 2.62 -30.35 30.78
C ILE A 482 1.60 -30.82 29.75
N ILE A 483 1.01 -32.01 29.96
CA ILE A 483 -0.06 -32.55 29.11
C ILE A 483 -1.23 -31.57 29.02
N LYS A 484 -1.67 -31.00 30.16
CA LYS A 484 -2.80 -30.06 30.19
C LYS A 484 -2.47 -28.73 29.50
N LEU A 485 -1.26 -28.20 29.70
CA LEU A 485 -0.81 -26.99 29.01
C LEU A 485 -0.80 -27.20 27.49
N LYS A 486 -0.22 -28.32 27.04
CA LYS A 486 -0.24 -28.70 25.62
C LYS A 486 -1.65 -28.78 25.05
N ILE A 487 -2.58 -29.43 25.76
CA ILE A 487 -3.99 -29.51 25.36
C ILE A 487 -4.62 -28.11 25.26
N MET A 488 -4.32 -27.20 26.18
CA MET A 488 -4.85 -25.83 26.15
C MET A 488 -4.32 -25.03 24.96
N ALA A 489 -3.03 -25.15 24.63
CA ALA A 489 -2.47 -24.52 23.44
C ALA A 489 -3.04 -25.14 22.15
N GLN A 490 -3.17 -26.47 22.08
CA GLN A 490 -3.84 -27.14 20.96
C GLN A 490 -5.28 -26.65 20.78
N ALA A 491 -6.04 -26.49 21.87
CA ALA A 491 -7.39 -25.92 21.81
C ALA A 491 -7.40 -24.47 21.30
N ALA A 492 -6.36 -23.67 21.58
CA ALA A 492 -6.20 -22.34 20.99
C ALA A 492 -6.00 -22.43 19.47
N PHE A 493 -5.14 -23.33 19.00
CA PHE A 493 -4.87 -23.54 17.56
C PHE A 493 -6.09 -24.08 16.81
N GLU A 494 -6.83 -25.01 17.39
CA GLU A 494 -8.09 -25.52 16.83
C GLU A 494 -9.16 -24.43 16.68
N LYS A 495 -9.12 -23.40 17.52
CA LYS A 495 -9.96 -22.19 17.42
C LYS A 495 -9.39 -21.12 16.50
N GLY A 496 -8.39 -21.49 15.70
CA GLY A 496 -7.78 -20.61 14.72
C GLY A 496 -6.61 -19.80 15.26
N GLY A 497 -6.06 -20.06 16.45
CA GLY A 497 -4.78 -19.49 16.89
C GLY A 497 -3.59 -19.88 16.00
N SER A 498 -2.43 -19.23 16.17
CA SER A 498 -1.18 -19.61 15.48
C SER A 498 -0.12 -20.08 16.47
N LEU A 499 0.72 -21.02 16.04
CA LEU A 499 1.96 -21.38 16.71
C LEU A 499 3.10 -20.51 16.17
N ILE A 500 3.82 -19.85 17.07
CA ILE A 500 5.05 -19.11 16.80
C ILE A 500 6.17 -19.86 17.52
N VAL A 501 7.28 -20.13 16.84
CA VAL A 501 8.46 -20.68 17.50
C VAL A 501 9.27 -19.52 18.05
N HIS A 502 9.46 -19.50 19.37
CA HIS A 502 10.09 -18.40 20.11
C HIS A 502 11.42 -18.88 20.68
N GLY A 503 12.43 -19.01 19.82
CA GLY A 503 13.70 -19.65 20.19
C GLY A 503 13.62 -21.18 20.25
N TYR A 504 14.71 -21.80 20.69
CA TYR A 504 14.83 -23.22 21.01
C TYR A 504 14.59 -23.54 22.49
N ASP A 505 15.22 -22.78 23.39
CA ASP A 505 15.10 -22.92 24.85
C ASP A 505 14.88 -21.59 25.59
N HIS A 506 15.06 -20.49 24.88
CA HIS A 506 14.99 -19.11 25.33
C HIS A 506 16.00 -18.80 26.45
N GLN A 507 17.10 -19.55 26.55
CA GLN A 507 17.97 -19.60 27.74
C GLN A 507 19.45 -19.75 27.36
N ASN A 508 20.32 -18.91 27.92
CA ASN A 508 21.76 -18.88 27.66
C ASN A 508 22.50 -18.14 28.79
N GLY A 509 22.86 -18.88 29.85
CA GLY A 509 23.56 -18.33 31.00
C GLY A 509 23.82 -19.38 32.09
N ASP A 510 24.74 -19.06 33.01
CA ASP A 510 25.17 -19.93 34.11
C ASP A 510 24.79 -19.36 35.50
N SER A 511 24.15 -18.18 35.55
CA SER A 511 23.85 -17.46 36.78
C SER A 511 22.49 -17.85 37.40
N ILE A 512 22.35 -17.54 38.69
CA ILE A 512 21.09 -17.73 39.43
C ILE A 512 20.00 -16.71 39.01
N ASP A 513 20.36 -15.72 38.21
CA ASP A 513 19.44 -14.73 37.65
C ASP A 513 19.15 -15.04 36.16
N ASP A 514 19.91 -15.94 35.53
CA ASP A 514 19.78 -16.40 34.12
C ASP A 514 18.68 -17.49 33.97
N PHE A 515 17.75 -17.58 34.93
CA PHE A 515 16.60 -18.50 34.86
C PHE A 515 15.45 -17.99 34.03
N SER A 516 15.40 -16.67 33.84
CA SER A 516 14.38 -16.06 33.04
C SER A 516 14.64 -16.40 31.59
N GLY A 517 13.58 -16.53 30.80
CA GLY A 517 13.73 -16.40 29.36
C GLY A 517 14.14 -14.97 29.01
N ASP A 518 15.22 -14.45 29.61
CA ASP A 518 15.85 -13.14 29.45
C ASP A 518 17.16 -13.26 28.66
N ASP A 519 17.56 -14.48 28.31
CA ASP A 519 18.82 -14.75 27.63
C ASP A 519 18.67 -14.81 26.11
N TRP A 520 19.81 -14.66 25.46
CA TRP A 520 19.92 -14.48 24.03
C TRP A 520 20.48 -15.75 23.38
N GLU A 521 19.72 -16.33 22.47
CA GLU A 521 20.16 -17.54 21.76
C GLU A 521 21.07 -17.23 20.57
N THR A 522 20.84 -16.11 19.90
CA THR A 522 21.54 -15.76 18.65
C THR A 522 22.57 -14.65 18.82
N TYR A 523 22.67 -14.11 20.03
CA TYR A 523 23.52 -12.99 20.40
C TYR A 523 24.26 -13.33 21.70
N ASP A 524 25.56 -13.09 21.72
CA ASP A 524 26.39 -13.26 22.91
C ASP A 524 26.50 -11.89 23.60
N GLU A 525 25.93 -11.79 24.80
CA GLU A 525 25.96 -10.54 25.57
C GLU A 525 27.36 -10.13 26.01
N ASP A 526 28.24 -11.07 26.31
CA ASP A 526 29.57 -10.78 26.84
C ASP A 526 30.45 -10.21 25.73
N SER A 527 30.42 -10.84 24.54
CA SER A 527 31.17 -10.37 23.39
C SER A 527 30.47 -9.24 22.62
N LYS A 528 29.17 -9.03 22.85
CA LYS A 528 28.29 -8.12 22.12
C LYS A 528 28.23 -8.43 20.61
N LEU A 529 28.37 -9.70 20.26
CA LEU A 529 28.38 -10.18 18.87
C LEU A 529 27.25 -11.17 18.62
N PHE A 530 26.71 -11.16 17.41
CA PHE A 530 25.85 -12.23 16.95
C PHE A 530 26.65 -13.51 16.74
N LEU A 531 26.03 -14.66 17.01
CA LEU A 531 26.57 -15.97 16.64
C LEU A 531 26.74 -16.06 15.11
N SER A 532 27.57 -16.99 14.65
CA SER A 532 27.74 -17.22 13.22
C SER A 532 26.43 -17.71 12.60
N LEU A 533 26.20 -17.43 11.31
CA LEU A 533 25.05 -17.97 10.55
C LEU A 533 24.88 -19.49 10.75
N ARG A 534 25.99 -20.24 10.82
CA ARG A 534 25.93 -21.69 11.03
C ARG A 534 25.36 -22.05 12.40
N ASP A 535 25.76 -21.34 13.44
CA ASP A 535 25.32 -21.63 14.81
C ASP A 535 23.86 -21.19 15.00
N GLN A 536 23.47 -20.04 14.44
CA GLN A 536 22.07 -19.63 14.38
C GLN A 536 21.20 -20.63 13.59
N GLN A 537 21.73 -21.23 12.51
CA GLN A 537 21.05 -22.30 11.77
C GLN A 537 20.84 -23.55 12.63
N ILE A 538 21.83 -23.95 13.43
CA ILE A 538 21.71 -25.11 14.32
C ILE A 538 20.56 -24.91 15.32
N ILE A 539 20.46 -23.72 15.89
CA ILE A 539 19.41 -23.35 16.84
C ILE A 539 18.03 -23.38 16.15
N THR A 540 17.91 -22.70 15.01
CA THR A 540 16.64 -22.62 14.27
C THR A 540 16.18 -23.98 13.71
N ASP A 541 17.11 -24.84 13.25
CA ASP A 541 16.82 -26.21 12.83
C ASP A 541 16.34 -27.07 14.01
N ALA A 542 17.03 -27.00 15.15
CA ALA A 542 16.66 -27.76 16.34
C ALA A 542 15.27 -27.35 16.85
N ALA A 543 14.97 -26.05 16.86
CA ALA A 543 13.66 -25.53 17.24
C ALA A 543 12.55 -25.97 16.28
N TYR A 544 12.80 -25.94 14.97
CA TYR A 544 11.86 -26.43 13.97
C TYR A 544 11.56 -27.91 14.16
N ASP A 545 12.61 -28.73 14.23
CA ASP A 545 12.52 -30.19 14.34
C ASP A 545 11.82 -30.62 15.63
N GLU A 546 12.13 -29.98 16.75
CA GLU A 546 11.55 -30.33 18.04
C GLU A 546 10.06 -29.97 18.11
N ILE A 547 9.67 -28.82 17.54
CA ILE A 547 8.25 -28.46 17.42
C ILE A 547 7.51 -29.42 16.50
N GLU A 548 8.06 -29.73 15.32
CA GLU A 548 7.43 -30.68 14.39
C GLU A 548 7.25 -32.05 15.06
N LYS A 549 8.26 -32.54 15.75
CA LYS A 549 8.24 -33.80 16.50
C LYS A 549 7.20 -33.81 17.61
N GLN A 550 7.17 -32.78 18.46
CA GLN A 550 6.34 -32.77 19.66
C GLN A 550 4.89 -32.38 19.37
N TRP A 551 4.65 -31.42 18.46
CA TRP A 551 3.33 -30.87 18.18
C TRP A 551 2.68 -31.49 16.95
N ARG A 552 3.46 -32.15 16.07
CA ARG A 552 3.00 -32.67 14.77
C ARG A 552 2.42 -31.58 13.88
N LEU A 553 2.96 -30.37 14.03
CA LEU A 553 2.63 -29.18 13.26
C LEU A 553 3.91 -28.69 12.60
N LYS A 554 3.81 -28.22 11.36
CA LYS A 554 4.93 -27.56 10.68
C LYS A 554 4.89 -26.09 11.07
N PRO A 555 5.84 -25.59 11.90
CA PRO A 555 5.83 -24.20 12.26
C PRO A 555 6.17 -23.34 11.03
N VAL A 556 5.52 -22.19 10.91
CA VAL A 556 5.74 -21.27 9.78
C VAL A 556 6.17 -19.87 10.21
N ILE A 557 6.10 -19.57 11.51
CA ILE A 557 6.47 -18.27 12.08
C ILE A 557 7.63 -18.47 13.06
N TRP A 558 8.69 -17.71 12.86
CA TRP A 558 9.79 -17.56 13.82
C TRP A 558 9.69 -16.21 14.53
N GLU A 559 10.00 -16.21 15.81
CA GLU A 559 10.24 -15.03 16.64
C GLU A 559 11.56 -15.24 17.38
N THR A 560 12.45 -14.27 17.28
CA THR A 560 13.71 -14.36 18.01
C THR A 560 13.48 -13.88 19.43
N PRO A 561 13.89 -14.65 20.45
CA PRO A 561 14.09 -14.16 21.80
C PRO A 561 14.51 -12.70 21.89
N HIS A 562 13.76 -11.91 22.65
CA HIS A 562 14.05 -10.50 22.94
C HIS A 562 14.20 -9.58 21.73
N TYR A 563 13.76 -10.01 20.55
CA TYR A 563 13.82 -9.25 19.29
C TYR A 563 15.23 -8.78 18.87
N ILE A 564 16.28 -9.47 19.32
CA ILE A 564 17.64 -9.21 18.81
C ILE A 564 17.95 -10.21 17.72
N SER A 565 17.75 -9.74 16.49
CA SER A 565 18.01 -10.47 15.26
C SER A 565 18.95 -9.66 14.36
N ASN A 566 19.65 -10.36 13.47
CA ASN A 566 20.38 -9.77 12.35
C ASN A 566 20.01 -10.46 11.04
N SER A 567 20.64 -10.05 9.93
CA SER A 567 20.39 -10.69 8.62
C SER A 567 20.66 -12.20 8.59
N ASP A 568 21.61 -12.68 9.39
CA ASP A 568 21.89 -14.11 9.49
C ASP A 568 20.75 -14.84 10.22
N THR A 569 20.10 -14.21 11.19
CA THR A 569 18.93 -14.77 11.89
C THR A 569 17.75 -15.00 10.93
N PHE A 570 17.43 -14.01 10.09
CA PHE A 570 16.41 -14.15 9.06
C PHE A 570 16.75 -15.25 8.05
N LEU A 571 18.01 -15.31 7.62
CA LEU A 571 18.48 -16.32 6.68
C LEU A 571 18.44 -17.73 7.30
N ALA A 572 18.81 -17.86 8.57
CA ALA A 572 18.79 -19.11 9.32
C ALA A 572 17.36 -19.65 9.44
N ALA A 573 16.43 -18.84 9.94
CA ALA A 573 15.03 -19.19 10.06
C ALA A 573 14.42 -19.60 8.69
N ARG A 574 14.69 -18.83 7.63
CA ARG A 574 14.22 -19.19 6.28
C ARG A 574 14.73 -20.55 5.83
N LYS A 575 16.00 -20.86 6.07
CA LYS A 575 16.63 -22.14 5.69
C LYS A 575 16.08 -23.32 6.49
N SER A 576 15.70 -23.11 7.75
CA SER A 576 15.06 -24.14 8.58
C SER A 576 13.62 -24.45 8.15
N GLY A 577 13.00 -23.58 7.35
CA GLY A 577 11.66 -23.80 6.79
C GLY A 577 10.60 -22.84 7.29
N PHE A 578 10.95 -21.84 8.11
CA PHE A 578 10.04 -20.77 8.49
C PHE A 578 9.73 -19.87 7.28
N LYS A 579 8.50 -19.35 7.23
CA LYS A 579 8.01 -18.52 6.13
C LYS A 579 7.86 -17.05 6.53
N TYR A 580 7.45 -16.81 7.76
CA TYR A 580 7.20 -15.49 8.33
C TYR A 580 8.06 -15.25 9.55
N PHE A 581 8.28 -13.98 9.82
CA PHE A 581 8.98 -13.50 11.00
C PHE A 581 8.04 -12.56 11.76
N THR A 582 8.16 -12.52 13.08
CA THR A 582 7.49 -11.50 13.90
C THR A 582 8.50 -10.97 14.91
N GLU A 583 8.72 -9.67 14.89
CA GLU A 583 9.60 -8.99 15.84
C GLU A 583 9.24 -7.51 15.96
N SER A 584 9.73 -6.91 17.04
CA SER A 584 9.61 -5.48 17.25
C SER A 584 10.54 -4.72 16.29
N ASP A 585 9.97 -4.05 15.28
CA ASP A 585 10.72 -3.10 14.44
C ASP A 585 10.09 -1.70 14.52
N THR A 586 10.69 -0.71 13.87
CA THR A 586 10.20 0.68 13.97
C THR A 586 9.09 1.05 12.98
N LYS A 587 8.51 0.04 12.31
CA LYS A 587 7.52 0.16 11.24
C LYS A 587 6.13 -0.21 11.78
N LEU A 588 5.09 0.21 11.07
CA LEU A 588 3.70 0.01 11.48
C LEU A 588 3.02 -1.17 10.78
N PHE A 589 3.44 -1.46 9.56
CA PHE A 589 2.81 -2.46 8.71
C PHE A 589 3.78 -3.61 8.43
N PRO A 590 3.27 -4.82 8.12
CA PRO A 590 4.09 -5.92 7.66
C PRO A 590 5.00 -5.51 6.51
N ASN A 591 6.26 -5.93 6.58
CA ASN A 591 7.28 -5.44 5.66
C ASN A 591 8.35 -6.50 5.40
N TRP A 592 9.04 -6.37 4.26
CA TRP A 592 10.06 -7.32 3.83
C TRP A 592 11.48 -6.92 4.24
N ASN A 593 11.62 -5.79 4.94
CA ASN A 593 12.92 -5.22 5.26
C ASN A 593 13.35 -5.62 6.68
N GLY A 594 12.42 -5.80 7.63
CA GLY A 594 12.75 -6.02 9.05
C GLY A 594 13.41 -4.79 9.68
N TYR A 595 13.88 -4.90 10.93
CA TYR A 595 14.63 -3.80 11.57
C TYR A 595 15.98 -3.57 10.87
N LEU A 596 16.35 -2.32 10.60
CA LEU A 596 17.59 -1.90 9.91
C LEU A 596 17.84 -2.64 8.58
N ASN A 597 16.77 -3.01 7.88
CA ASN A 597 16.81 -3.84 6.68
C ASN A 597 17.48 -5.23 6.88
N HIS A 598 17.48 -5.77 8.10
CA HIS A 598 18.06 -7.06 8.39
C HIS A 598 17.41 -8.19 7.58
N ALA A 599 16.09 -8.16 7.35
CA ALA A 599 15.40 -9.17 6.56
C ALA A 599 15.76 -9.09 5.06
N ASN A 600 16.05 -7.89 4.53
CA ASN A 600 16.51 -7.66 3.16
C ASN A 600 15.75 -8.46 2.07
N GLY A 601 14.42 -8.48 2.15
CA GLY A 601 13.54 -9.19 1.22
C GLY A 601 13.40 -10.70 1.48
N LEU A 602 14.10 -11.27 2.45
CA LEU A 602 14.12 -12.72 2.70
C LEU A 602 12.80 -13.24 3.28
N MET A 603 12.19 -12.51 4.22
CA MET A 603 10.98 -12.93 4.91
C MET A 603 10.08 -11.72 5.18
N LEU A 604 8.77 -11.95 5.25
CA LEU A 604 7.82 -10.94 5.70
C LEU A 604 7.90 -10.85 7.23
N ASN A 605 8.32 -9.70 7.74
CA ASN A 605 8.22 -9.36 9.16
C ASN A 605 6.83 -8.80 9.48
N ILE A 606 6.20 -9.30 10.53
CA ILE A 606 4.99 -8.75 11.14
C ILE A 606 5.44 -7.92 12.34
N PRO A 607 5.43 -6.57 12.26
CA PRO A 607 5.99 -5.75 13.31
C PRO A 607 5.08 -5.73 14.53
N GLU A 608 5.71 -5.72 15.69
CA GLU A 608 5.03 -5.54 16.97
C GLU A 608 4.74 -4.06 17.21
N THR A 609 3.45 -3.70 17.22
CA THR A 609 2.95 -2.32 17.30
C THR A 609 2.14 -2.04 18.57
N GLY A 610 2.00 -3.03 19.44
CA GLY A 610 1.18 -2.93 20.65
C GLY A 610 1.95 -2.53 21.88
N ALA A 611 3.25 -2.86 21.96
CA ALA A 611 4.03 -3.01 23.20
C ALA A 611 3.38 -4.01 24.18
N TYR A 612 4.16 -4.54 25.14
CA TYR A 612 3.61 -5.41 26.17
C TYR A 612 2.84 -4.65 27.24
N PHE A 613 2.13 -5.41 28.07
CA PHE A 613 1.59 -4.94 29.33
C PHE A 613 2.69 -4.99 30.40
N GLN A 614 2.97 -3.84 31.02
CA GLN A 614 4.01 -3.74 32.04
C GLN A 614 3.73 -4.62 33.26
N SER A 615 4.78 -5.13 33.91
CA SER A 615 4.68 -5.99 35.09
C SER A 615 4.38 -5.21 36.38
N SER A 616 4.84 -3.96 36.46
CA SER A 616 4.58 -3.03 37.57
C SER A 616 3.12 -2.60 37.57
N VAL A 617 2.41 -2.75 38.70
CA VAL A 617 0.97 -2.39 38.80
C VAL A 617 0.71 -0.91 38.46
N ASN A 618 1.60 -0.01 38.88
CA ASN A 618 1.44 1.43 38.61
C ASN A 618 1.62 1.73 37.12
N GLU A 619 2.69 1.20 36.52
CA GLU A 619 2.97 1.38 35.10
C GLU A 619 1.90 0.69 34.25
N LEU A 620 1.45 -0.50 34.64
CA LEU A 620 0.41 -1.25 33.95
C LEU A 620 -0.88 -0.43 33.85
N LYS A 621 -1.32 0.22 34.93
CA LYS A 621 -2.52 1.06 34.92
C LYS A 621 -2.34 2.25 33.97
N GLU A 622 -1.20 2.93 34.04
CA GLU A 622 -0.89 4.08 33.19
C GLU A 622 -0.79 3.68 31.72
N LYS A 623 0.03 2.68 31.40
CA LYS A 623 0.25 2.18 30.04
C LYS A 623 -1.00 1.58 29.42
N THR A 624 -1.85 0.90 30.19
CA THR A 624 -3.13 0.37 29.69
C THR A 624 -4.05 1.52 29.26
N LEU A 625 -4.15 2.57 30.08
CA LEU A 625 -4.92 3.75 29.72
C LEU A 625 -4.36 4.43 28.48
N VAL A 626 -3.03 4.49 28.36
CA VAL A 626 -2.35 4.98 27.16
C VAL A 626 -2.68 4.15 25.92
N LYS A 627 -2.65 2.82 26.03
CA LYS A 627 -3.02 1.92 24.92
C LYS A 627 -4.48 2.16 24.48
N GLN A 628 -5.40 2.29 25.44
CA GLN A 628 -6.83 2.48 25.20
C GLN A 628 -7.18 3.85 24.62
N LEU A 629 -6.70 4.92 25.24
CA LEU A 629 -7.14 6.29 24.94
C LEU A 629 -6.30 6.98 23.88
N HIS A 630 -5.05 6.55 23.67
CA HIS A 630 -4.13 7.25 22.78
C HIS A 630 -3.67 6.39 21.61
N ILE A 631 -3.20 5.17 21.86
CA ILE A 631 -2.58 4.34 20.82
C ILE A 631 -3.65 3.70 19.92
N LEU A 632 -4.58 2.94 20.47
CA LEU A 632 -5.59 2.21 19.68
C LEU A 632 -6.40 3.14 18.77
N PRO A 633 -6.94 4.29 19.23
CA PRO A 633 -7.66 5.21 18.35
C PRO A 633 -6.80 5.75 17.20
N ARG A 634 -5.49 5.99 17.42
CA ARG A 634 -4.58 6.43 16.35
C ARG A 634 -4.35 5.34 15.31
N ILE A 635 -4.11 4.12 15.76
CA ILE A 635 -3.90 2.96 14.89
C ILE A 635 -5.14 2.72 14.03
N VAL A 636 -6.35 2.82 14.61
CA VAL A 636 -7.62 2.80 13.89
C VAL A 636 -7.69 3.89 12.82
N ARG A 637 -7.38 5.15 13.15
CA ARG A 637 -7.42 6.26 12.19
C ARG A 637 -6.41 6.11 11.05
N MET A 638 -5.25 5.51 11.31
CA MET A 638 -4.23 5.21 10.31
C MET A 638 -4.50 3.90 9.55
N ASN A 639 -5.50 3.12 9.96
CA ASN A 639 -5.75 1.77 9.48
C ASN A 639 -4.56 0.82 9.68
N ALA A 640 -3.75 1.03 10.73
CA ALA A 640 -2.60 0.19 11.01
C ALA A 640 -2.98 -1.09 11.80
N PRO A 641 -2.15 -2.15 11.76
CA PRO A 641 -2.33 -3.28 12.65
C PRO A 641 -1.89 -2.94 14.09
N PHE A 642 -2.55 -3.58 15.05
CA PHE A 642 -2.25 -3.50 16.46
C PHE A 642 -1.91 -4.90 16.99
N LEU A 643 -0.62 -5.24 17.05
CA LEU A 643 -0.14 -6.50 17.61
C LEU A 643 0.26 -6.30 19.06
N VAL A 644 -0.61 -6.73 19.98
CA VAL A 644 -0.34 -6.68 21.42
C VAL A 644 0.19 -8.01 21.87
N PHE A 645 1.24 -7.97 22.69
CA PHE A 645 1.75 -9.15 23.35
C PHE A 645 1.54 -9.12 24.86
N TYR A 646 1.36 -10.31 25.41
CA TYR A 646 0.90 -10.54 26.76
C TYR A 646 1.75 -11.63 27.40
N HIS A 647 2.38 -11.31 28.53
CA HIS A 647 2.95 -12.31 29.42
C HIS A 647 1.92 -12.65 30.50
N ASN A 648 1.68 -13.94 30.74
CA ASN A 648 0.59 -14.40 31.61
C ASN A 648 0.97 -14.37 33.12
N ASN A 649 1.62 -13.28 33.55
CA ASN A 649 2.45 -13.23 34.76
C ASN A 649 1.68 -12.83 36.02
N SER A 650 0.57 -12.10 35.86
CA SER A 650 -0.23 -11.64 36.99
C SER A 650 -1.71 -11.47 36.62
N GLU A 651 -2.57 -11.52 37.64
CA GLU A 651 -4.00 -11.21 37.49
C GLU A 651 -4.22 -9.74 37.06
N SER A 652 -3.37 -8.81 37.51
CA SER A 652 -3.47 -7.42 37.09
C SER A 652 -3.26 -7.25 35.59
N MET A 653 -2.32 -8.00 34.99
CA MET A 653 -2.12 -7.99 33.53
C MET A 653 -3.33 -8.57 32.80
N TYR A 654 -3.95 -9.63 33.34
CA TYR A 654 -5.21 -10.16 32.80
C TYR A 654 -6.32 -9.11 32.83
N ASP A 655 -6.49 -8.41 33.96
CA ASP A 655 -7.50 -7.34 34.09
C ASP A 655 -7.23 -6.20 33.11
N ALA A 656 -5.97 -5.81 32.95
CA ALA A 656 -5.54 -4.80 31.98
C ALA A 656 -5.85 -5.22 30.53
N LEU A 657 -5.53 -6.46 30.16
CA LEU A 657 -5.87 -7.01 28.85
C LEU A 657 -7.39 -7.04 28.64
N ASN A 658 -8.16 -7.55 29.60
CA ASN A 658 -9.62 -7.57 29.50
C ASN A 658 -10.21 -6.15 29.35
N ASN A 659 -9.70 -5.17 30.12
CA ASN A 659 -10.12 -3.77 29.96
C ASN A 659 -9.77 -3.22 28.58
N PHE A 660 -8.56 -3.50 28.09
CA PHE A 660 -8.16 -3.11 26.73
C PHE A 660 -9.08 -3.74 25.67
N LEU A 661 -9.40 -5.03 25.80
CA LEU A 661 -10.28 -5.73 24.88
C LEU A 661 -11.71 -5.19 24.92
N ILE A 662 -12.22 -4.76 26.08
CA ILE A 662 -13.51 -4.05 26.17
C ILE A 662 -13.48 -2.79 25.29
N THR A 663 -12.47 -1.92 25.46
CA THR A 663 -12.34 -0.71 24.63
C THR A 663 -12.20 -1.04 23.15
N SER A 664 -11.51 -2.13 22.81
CA SER A 664 -11.36 -2.54 21.41
C SER A 664 -12.67 -2.87 20.69
N THR A 665 -13.74 -3.18 21.45
CA THR A 665 -15.07 -3.45 20.87
C THR A 665 -15.80 -2.20 20.37
N GLU A 666 -15.29 -1.00 20.66
CA GLU A 666 -15.80 0.26 20.13
C GLU A 666 -15.42 0.48 18.65
N PHE A 667 -14.49 -0.32 18.13
CA PHE A 667 -13.97 -0.23 16.77
C PHE A 667 -14.30 -1.49 15.96
N ASP A 668 -14.41 -1.34 14.64
CA ASP A 668 -14.56 -2.49 13.75
C ASP A 668 -13.19 -3.03 13.36
N LEU A 669 -12.66 -3.94 14.19
CA LEU A 669 -11.32 -4.49 14.03
C LEU A 669 -11.37 -5.88 13.37
N TRP A 670 -10.55 -6.07 12.34
CA TRP A 670 -10.25 -7.40 11.83
C TRP A 670 -9.34 -8.13 12.84
N LYS A 671 -9.73 -9.35 13.25
CA LYS A 671 -9.06 -10.14 14.29
C LYS A 671 -8.54 -11.46 13.73
N PRO A 672 -7.59 -11.47 12.78
CA PRO A 672 -7.03 -12.70 12.25
C PRO A 672 -6.08 -13.35 13.25
N ASN A 673 -5.63 -14.54 12.91
CA ASN A 673 -4.41 -15.09 13.48
C ASN A 673 -3.19 -14.58 12.68
N LEU A 674 -1.99 -14.68 13.24
CA LEU A 674 -0.77 -14.16 12.60
C LEU A 674 -0.50 -14.78 11.23
N GLU A 675 -0.75 -16.08 11.04
CA GLU A 675 -0.51 -16.70 9.75
C GLU A 675 -1.44 -16.18 8.64
N SER A 676 -2.72 -16.01 8.95
CA SER A 676 -3.72 -15.50 8.00
C SER A 676 -3.47 -14.03 7.71
N PHE A 677 -3.05 -13.28 8.73
CA PHE A 677 -2.58 -11.90 8.55
C PHE A 677 -1.38 -11.85 7.61
N ALA A 678 -0.36 -12.68 7.82
CA ALA A 678 0.81 -12.75 6.96
C ALA A 678 0.44 -13.12 5.51
N ARG A 679 -0.38 -14.15 5.32
CA ARG A 679 -0.88 -14.58 4.00
C ARG A 679 -1.67 -13.47 3.29
N PHE A 680 -2.49 -12.72 4.01
CA PHE A 680 -3.21 -11.58 3.47
C PHE A 680 -2.22 -10.53 2.92
N TRP A 681 -1.18 -10.19 3.68
CA TRP A 681 -0.18 -9.20 3.27
C TRP A 681 0.68 -9.67 2.08
N GLU A 682 1.00 -10.96 2.02
CA GLU A 682 1.64 -11.54 0.83
C GLU A 682 0.76 -11.41 -0.41
N LYS A 683 -0.52 -11.80 -0.32
CA LYS A 683 -1.47 -11.68 -1.43
C LYS A 683 -1.69 -10.22 -1.82
N ARG A 684 -1.82 -9.32 -0.83
CA ARG A 684 -1.96 -7.87 -1.01
C ARG A 684 -0.78 -7.28 -1.78
N LYS A 685 0.44 -7.77 -1.57
CA LYS A 685 1.62 -7.34 -2.34
C LYS A 685 1.49 -7.67 -3.83
N ALA A 686 0.89 -8.81 -4.16
CA ALA A 686 0.70 -9.27 -5.55
C ALA A 686 -0.46 -8.59 -6.29
N VAL A 687 -1.33 -7.85 -5.58
CA VAL A 687 -2.39 -7.05 -6.21
C VAL A 687 -1.76 -5.87 -6.94
N GLU A 688 -2.10 -5.73 -8.21
CA GLU A 688 -1.68 -4.61 -9.06
C GLU A 688 -2.87 -3.69 -9.29
N ILE A 689 -2.62 -2.38 -9.24
CA ILE A 689 -3.64 -1.36 -9.42
C ILE A 689 -3.12 -0.35 -10.44
N SER A 690 -3.91 -0.08 -11.47
CA SER A 690 -3.75 1.09 -12.33
C SER A 690 -4.98 1.97 -12.21
N ALA A 691 -4.81 3.28 -12.11
CA ALA A 691 -5.93 4.19 -11.98
C ALA A 691 -5.74 5.45 -12.84
N THR A 692 -6.85 5.96 -13.34
CA THR A 692 -6.97 7.19 -14.11
C THR A 692 -8.09 8.05 -13.55
N ILE A 693 -8.02 9.35 -13.79
CA ILE A 693 -9.09 10.29 -13.43
C ILE A 693 -9.45 11.16 -14.63
N ASP A 694 -10.75 11.28 -14.88
CA ASP A 694 -11.35 12.26 -15.77
C ASP A 694 -12.01 13.35 -14.92
N LYS A 695 -11.30 14.47 -14.75
CA LYS A 695 -11.78 15.60 -13.94
C LYS A 695 -13.01 16.27 -14.55
N LYS A 696 -13.20 16.19 -15.87
CA LYS A 696 -14.32 16.83 -16.59
C LYS A 696 -15.59 16.00 -16.48
N ALA A 697 -15.49 14.69 -16.71
CA ALA A 697 -16.59 13.76 -16.47
C ALA A 697 -16.84 13.52 -14.99
N LYS A 698 -15.91 13.94 -14.12
CA LYS A 698 -15.89 13.65 -12.69
C LYS A 698 -15.95 12.14 -12.44
N GLN A 699 -15.04 11.42 -13.08
CA GLN A 699 -14.95 9.97 -12.98
C GLN A 699 -13.54 9.55 -12.58
N LEU A 700 -13.44 8.66 -11.60
CA LEU A 700 -12.23 7.93 -11.28
C LEU A 700 -12.40 6.51 -11.81
N HIS A 701 -11.41 6.01 -12.53
CA HIS A 701 -11.41 4.68 -13.12
C HIS A 701 -10.18 3.91 -12.65
N ALA A 702 -10.39 2.74 -12.05
CA ALA A 702 -9.34 1.85 -11.57
C ALA A 702 -9.49 0.45 -12.18
N VAL A 703 -8.36 -0.17 -12.51
CA VAL A 703 -8.26 -1.59 -12.87
C VAL A 703 -7.44 -2.28 -11.78
N VAL A 704 -7.98 -3.36 -11.23
CA VAL A 704 -7.35 -4.16 -10.17
C VAL A 704 -7.10 -5.56 -10.68
N ASN A 705 -5.83 -5.96 -10.76
CA ASN A 705 -5.44 -7.33 -11.14
C ASN A 705 -5.03 -8.14 -9.91
N ASN A 706 -5.21 -9.46 -10.00
CA ASN A 706 -4.84 -10.42 -8.95
C ASN A 706 -5.57 -10.17 -7.61
N ALA A 707 -6.77 -9.59 -7.66
CA ALA A 707 -7.61 -9.45 -6.47
C ALA A 707 -7.94 -10.84 -5.88
N PHE A 708 -8.07 -10.89 -4.56
CA PHE A 708 -8.32 -12.12 -3.80
C PHE A 708 -9.44 -11.89 -2.78
N ASP A 709 -9.90 -12.99 -2.16
CA ASP A 709 -11.08 -12.92 -1.28
C ASP A 709 -10.83 -11.93 -0.15
N ASN A 710 -11.85 -11.12 0.15
CA ASN A 710 -11.83 -10.09 1.19
C ASN A 710 -10.85 -8.92 0.93
N PHE A 711 -10.21 -8.86 -0.25
CA PHE A 711 -9.44 -7.69 -0.66
C PHE A 711 -10.36 -6.47 -0.78
N THR A 712 -9.90 -5.35 -0.24
CA THR A 712 -10.64 -4.09 -0.25
C THR A 712 -9.78 -3.02 -0.91
N LEU A 713 -10.36 -2.37 -1.92
CA LEU A 713 -9.80 -1.18 -2.54
C LEU A 713 -10.19 0.05 -1.72
N ALA A 714 -9.21 0.91 -1.45
CA ALA A 714 -9.41 2.18 -0.78
C ALA A 714 -9.33 3.29 -1.83
N ILE A 715 -10.40 4.06 -2.00
CA ILE A 715 -10.47 5.16 -2.95
C ILE A 715 -10.69 6.46 -2.20
N GLN A 716 -9.76 7.40 -2.35
CA GLN A 716 -9.97 8.80 -2.01
C GLN A 716 -10.42 9.53 -3.28
N LEU A 717 -11.56 10.21 -3.23
CA LEU A 717 -12.01 11.06 -4.33
C LEU A 717 -11.39 12.45 -4.21
N PRO A 718 -11.41 13.27 -5.29
CA PRO A 718 -10.90 14.63 -5.22
C PRO A 718 -11.48 15.43 -4.06
N ALA A 719 -10.67 16.34 -3.50
CA ALA A 719 -11.06 17.11 -2.33
C ALA A 719 -12.42 17.82 -2.53
N GLY A 720 -13.33 17.69 -1.56
CA GLY A 720 -14.67 18.27 -1.61
C GLY A 720 -15.69 17.50 -2.45
N SER A 721 -15.31 16.41 -3.11
CA SER A 721 -16.25 15.58 -3.89
C SER A 721 -16.89 14.46 -3.08
N SER A 722 -17.96 13.87 -3.62
CA SER A 722 -18.63 12.69 -3.06
C SER A 722 -19.06 11.73 -4.17
N PRO A 723 -19.09 10.40 -3.91
CA PRO A 723 -19.49 9.43 -4.93
C PRO A 723 -20.97 9.57 -5.27
N ILE A 724 -21.29 9.53 -6.57
CA ILE A 724 -22.66 9.48 -7.10
C ILE A 724 -23.03 8.03 -7.42
N SER A 725 -22.15 7.32 -8.11
CA SER A 725 -22.36 5.94 -8.55
C SER A 725 -21.03 5.21 -8.66
N VAL A 726 -21.08 3.90 -8.44
CA VAL A 726 -19.91 3.02 -8.53
C VAL A 726 -20.28 1.80 -9.34
N PHE A 727 -19.50 1.53 -10.38
CA PHE A 727 -19.61 0.35 -11.20
C PHE A 727 -18.42 -0.55 -10.91
N ILE A 728 -18.68 -1.84 -10.72
CA ILE A 728 -17.65 -2.89 -10.66
C ILE A 728 -18.00 -3.87 -11.78
N ASP A 729 -17.09 -4.04 -12.73
CA ASP A 729 -17.27 -4.90 -13.91
C ASP A 729 -18.59 -4.61 -14.65
N GLY A 730 -18.84 -3.32 -14.91
CA GLY A 730 -20.06 -2.83 -15.57
C GLY A 730 -21.34 -2.88 -14.73
N THR A 731 -21.30 -3.45 -13.52
CA THR A 731 -22.48 -3.58 -12.66
C THR A 731 -22.52 -2.50 -11.60
N ILE A 732 -23.65 -1.78 -11.49
CA ILE A 732 -23.86 -0.80 -10.41
C ILE A 732 -23.80 -1.53 -9.08
N THR A 733 -22.81 -1.14 -8.28
CA THR A 733 -22.59 -1.70 -6.96
C THR A 733 -23.45 -0.97 -5.94
N LYS A 734 -24.36 -1.72 -5.30
CA LYS A 734 -25.07 -1.31 -4.07
C LYS A 734 -24.35 -1.74 -2.79
N VAL A 735 -23.16 -2.35 -2.92
CA VAL A 735 -22.37 -2.79 -1.78
C VAL A 735 -22.15 -1.60 -0.86
N LYS A 736 -22.35 -1.84 0.43
CA LYS A 736 -22.32 -0.82 1.47
C LYS A 736 -20.93 -0.18 1.48
N GLN A 737 -20.84 1.03 0.93
CA GLN A 737 -19.65 1.85 0.99
C GLN A 737 -19.41 2.20 2.45
N ARG A 738 -18.23 1.87 2.97
CA ARG A 738 -17.78 2.42 4.23
C ARG A 738 -16.98 3.67 3.93
N GLN A 739 -17.47 4.80 4.42
CA GLN A 739 -16.73 6.04 4.42
C GLN A 739 -15.80 6.06 5.63
N LEU A 740 -14.50 6.14 5.37
CA LEU A 740 -13.50 6.49 6.38
C LEU A 740 -13.40 8.03 6.49
N ALA A 741 -12.57 8.53 7.41
CA ALA A 741 -12.28 9.96 7.50
C ALA A 741 -11.78 10.55 6.16
N GLU A 742 -11.97 11.86 5.97
CA GLU A 742 -11.37 12.62 4.85
C GLU A 742 -11.77 12.13 3.43
N ASN A 743 -13.04 11.71 3.25
CA ASN A 743 -13.64 11.28 1.97
C ASN A 743 -13.10 9.98 1.37
N TRP A 744 -12.43 9.16 2.17
CA TRP A 744 -12.02 7.82 1.76
C TRP A 744 -13.22 6.86 1.73
N GLN A 745 -13.33 6.10 0.66
CA GLN A 745 -14.37 5.11 0.43
C GLN A 745 -13.73 3.74 0.25
N LEU A 746 -14.28 2.73 0.94
CA LEU A 746 -13.80 1.36 0.86
C LEU A 746 -14.73 0.52 -0.01
N TYR A 747 -14.15 -0.18 -0.99
CA TYR A 747 -14.85 -1.01 -1.96
C TYR A 747 -14.30 -2.45 -1.94
N PRO A 748 -15.09 -3.43 -1.51
CA PRO A 748 -14.75 -4.84 -1.70
C PRO A 748 -14.61 -5.14 -3.19
N VAL A 749 -13.54 -5.84 -3.57
CA VAL A 749 -13.32 -6.30 -4.96
C VAL A 749 -13.62 -7.80 -5.03
N LEU A 750 -14.21 -8.24 -6.14
CA LEU A 750 -14.48 -9.65 -6.37
C LEU A 750 -13.18 -10.46 -6.50
N THR A 751 -13.28 -11.77 -6.36
CA THR A 751 -12.15 -12.68 -6.41
C THR A 751 -11.72 -13.01 -7.82
N GLY A 752 -10.42 -12.88 -8.10
CA GLY A 752 -9.77 -13.44 -9.28
C GLY A 752 -9.98 -12.65 -10.58
N GLY A 753 -8.91 -12.56 -11.37
CA GLY A 753 -8.92 -11.86 -12.66
C GLY A 753 -8.60 -10.38 -12.55
N SER A 754 -9.07 -9.64 -13.55
CA SER A 754 -8.94 -8.19 -13.67
C SER A 754 -10.31 -7.57 -13.47
N HIS A 755 -10.42 -6.66 -12.50
CA HIS A 755 -11.68 -5.96 -12.20
C HIS A 755 -11.61 -4.50 -12.59
N GLU A 756 -12.65 -4.01 -13.26
CA GLU A 756 -12.82 -2.62 -13.65
C GLU A 756 -13.73 -1.90 -12.66
N ILE A 757 -13.27 -0.79 -12.10
CA ILE A 757 -13.98 -0.02 -11.08
C ILE A 757 -14.10 1.43 -11.54
N ILE A 758 -15.32 1.91 -11.71
CA ILE A 758 -15.59 3.29 -12.15
C ILE A 758 -16.41 3.99 -11.07
N VAL A 759 -15.87 5.06 -10.50
CA VAL A 759 -16.53 5.90 -9.51
C VAL A 759 -16.85 7.26 -10.13
N SER A 760 -18.13 7.54 -10.35
CA SER A 760 -18.57 8.90 -10.71
C SER A 760 -18.76 9.73 -9.44
N TYR A 761 -18.35 10.99 -9.44
CA TYR A 761 -18.42 11.89 -8.28
C TYR A 761 -19.00 13.27 -8.63
N GLN A 762 -19.48 14.01 -7.63
CA GLN A 762 -19.98 15.39 -7.78
C GLN A 762 -19.15 16.39 -7.02
#